data_AF-A0AAU2V9S9-F1
#
_entry.id   AF-A0AAU2V9S9-F1
#
_cell.length_a   1.000
_cell.length_b   1.000
_cell.length_c   1.000
_cell.angle_alpha   90.00
_cell.angle_beta   90.00
_cell.angle_gamma   90.00
#
_symmetry.space_group_name_H-M   'P 1'
#
loop_
_entity.id
_entity.type
_entity.pdbx_description
1 polymer ?
#
loop_
_entity_poly.entity_id
_entity_poly.type
_entity_poly.pdbx_seq_one_letter_code
_entity_poly.pdbx_strand_id
1 'polypeptide(L)'
;MALNDTLVVPVEVAAFAVNPQVRDTDDSYVMHRWEASFQTFGSRNDPPEPAPFSDLEPWRDKPERLGAYVMWQLPSGLTHGRETDDGIGDFPLVPNRWLVTRRWDGGIRSWLVESDHIGATGTVSYLDPHAATATPTKIGRKHELTASAPWQEPSDRREPFLTALGPGLLTFSVYQPYNTNVFSIHDTLEDVTTDARVSYRVIGWYAQEEKDPLRGEGEFRDLMDELEWILPPGYGTPGRSLYAGSVLGIDWKPGGPVPARTNPHPDEVAVGIGNSTAEASAAVADEYGGTGALHADEARLYEAFALGCLEQLDRTDGDLFPPRAAHRSGFGPVPGGFAWRVVDRGNPDALPPLSAAEAARERAAEADILAGLNATQRKLDALERTLRSAQEYLFHLWSLNKLRYKPEFFTEQIARKLNPDAAGSPAHRAAELTAEVRTLRTELPWSMDQDEVDAQALRYAADHGMRTARVLQRVPLAPYEESSDPVVLLRGANLHAPLDRDSLLPCRTEERLITAVGPVTELTVAADVAQVNTARLPALVPRLLAEFFILDRARAQGLDLGQAEGALPEYGTEAWAQPWQPLYLTWSANYVAIPFQEPDGSENWRFDGTRYRWTGNGTVTHRIPASGRQILTPTSGHQLEGRLAAHANGRTDLDPDMIRSLRSRLRETDELSQRLDGLSAQLGQRIIGSGLRPDGPLGALIADGDQGMPRPGNFPEEDWEGGEWEATDFQELRSGQLEFTRLAVVDRFGRAVNLIDDPLHFDFAKPSTFVPDEEVGEIEQDRFAQLAPRLLQPGRLAFHFVDGRTGKEVDVTAGANPVCAWLIHNRLDRSIACYGPEGAALGDIRVVVGANGQQHVDWNPLPGSPVPDFAGLADLAPHAHGFLAGVIRQGPAGFDALRRYLDDALAGIDPDGPDDVGLAYFFGRPLALVRAELALELAGPARRDVHWRTIFDQPEPELGSYRWRVRLGEAAQLDDGLVGYVHGDDYDHIETALKTNEDGYLRSIGTGERLKLSFDGPRAQVTLLLDARASVHATTEILPVGEVFVPQEFTDEAVAAMAVAFRAGPLLATVEPGTSGPDTVLAPHPASATGSWSWAEREGDAWPRSPMAAPDPAVWPQGVRPRIRSGFVVLDDAAGASRDGEG
;
A
#
# COMPACT_ATOMS: atom_id res chain seq x y z
N MET A 1 29.05 -1.83 -50.94
CA MET A 1 28.78 -1.65 -49.50
C MET A 1 27.41 -2.23 -49.22
N ALA A 2 27.35 -3.52 -48.94
CA ALA A 2 26.13 -4.22 -48.55
C ALA A 2 26.65 -5.44 -47.82
N LEU A 3 26.58 -5.49 -46.49
CA LEU A 3 26.99 -6.71 -45.78
C LEU A 3 26.56 -6.85 -44.31
N ASN A 4 25.80 -5.94 -43.70
CA ASN A 4 25.49 -6.08 -42.28
C ASN A 4 24.17 -5.41 -41.87
N ASP A 5 23.05 -6.11 -42.08
CA ASP A 5 21.68 -5.66 -41.76
C ASP A 5 21.02 -6.51 -40.65
N THR A 6 21.79 -7.36 -39.94
CA THR A 6 21.24 -8.30 -38.94
C THR A 6 21.95 -8.20 -37.60
N LEU A 7 21.17 -8.02 -36.54
CA LEU A 7 21.59 -7.99 -35.15
C LEU A 7 21.35 -9.35 -34.51
N VAL A 8 22.34 -9.88 -33.78
CA VAL A 8 22.22 -11.11 -32.99
C VAL A 8 21.93 -10.73 -31.55
N VAL A 9 20.68 -10.95 -31.15
CA VAL A 9 20.16 -10.72 -29.79
C VAL A 9 20.38 -12.01 -28.98
N PRO A 10 21.13 -11.96 -27.87
CA PRO A 10 21.34 -13.15 -27.05
C PRO A 10 20.06 -13.56 -26.33
N VAL A 11 19.86 -14.87 -26.22
CA VAL A 11 18.71 -15.50 -25.55
C VAL A 11 19.22 -16.53 -24.57
N GLU A 12 18.71 -16.53 -23.34
CA GLU A 12 19.04 -17.55 -22.35
C GLU A 12 18.29 -18.84 -22.69
N VAL A 13 19.01 -19.96 -22.74
CA VAL A 13 18.43 -21.28 -22.97
C VAL A 13 18.78 -22.16 -21.78
N ALA A 14 17.79 -22.80 -21.19
CA ALA A 14 18.03 -23.83 -20.18
C ALA A 14 17.44 -25.17 -20.64
N ALA A 15 18.13 -26.23 -20.25
CA ALA A 15 17.72 -27.60 -20.53
C ALA A 15 17.52 -28.35 -19.21
N PHE A 16 16.33 -28.89 -19.02
CA PHE A 16 16.01 -29.80 -17.92
C PHE A 16 16.09 -31.25 -18.43
N ALA A 17 17.10 -31.99 -17.97
CA ALA A 17 17.38 -33.35 -18.45
C ALA A 17 16.73 -34.39 -17.53
N VAL A 18 15.81 -35.18 -18.06
CA VAL A 18 14.95 -36.12 -17.31
C VAL A 18 15.31 -37.55 -17.66
N ASN A 19 16.23 -38.14 -16.90
CA ASN A 19 16.43 -39.59 -16.89
C ASN A 19 15.44 -40.25 -15.90
N PRO A 20 15.35 -41.60 -15.83
CA PRO A 20 14.43 -42.28 -14.91
C PRO A 20 14.61 -41.87 -13.44
N GLN A 21 15.86 -41.62 -13.00
CA GLN A 21 16.12 -41.17 -11.63
C GLN A 21 15.59 -39.76 -11.37
N VAL A 22 15.67 -38.85 -12.35
CA VAL A 22 15.10 -37.49 -12.28
C VAL A 22 13.57 -37.53 -12.33
N ARG A 23 12.99 -38.43 -13.12
CA ARG A 23 11.54 -38.57 -13.28
C ARG A 23 10.88 -39.05 -12.00
N ASP A 24 11.45 -40.09 -11.38
CA ASP A 24 10.84 -40.79 -10.25
C ASP A 24 11.45 -40.37 -8.91
N THR A 25 12.22 -39.27 -8.88
CA THR A 25 12.86 -38.78 -7.66
C THR A 25 11.85 -38.47 -6.56
N ASP A 26 12.24 -38.80 -5.33
CA ASP A 26 11.56 -38.53 -4.06
C ASP A 26 12.51 -37.86 -3.04
N ASP A 27 13.62 -37.29 -3.55
CA ASP A 27 14.68 -36.67 -2.76
C ASP A 27 14.29 -35.20 -2.46
N SER A 28 15.06 -34.21 -2.91
CA SER A 28 14.84 -32.79 -2.58
C SER A 28 13.65 -32.10 -3.29
N TYR A 29 13.00 -32.74 -4.26
CA TYR A 29 11.87 -32.13 -4.99
C TYR A 29 10.91 -33.18 -5.58
N VAL A 30 9.71 -32.75 -5.91
CA VAL A 30 8.69 -33.53 -6.64
C VAL A 30 8.27 -32.79 -7.92
N MET A 31 7.43 -33.42 -8.75
CA MET A 31 6.87 -32.77 -9.94
C MET A 31 5.45 -32.28 -9.68
N HIS A 32 5.27 -30.97 -9.59
CA HIS A 32 3.97 -30.32 -9.56
C HIS A 32 3.79 -29.52 -10.84
N ARG A 33 3.36 -30.22 -11.90
CA ARG A 33 3.07 -29.63 -13.21
C ARG A 33 1.58 -29.60 -13.47
N TRP A 34 1.10 -28.60 -14.19
CA TRP A 34 -0.30 -28.47 -14.60
C TRP A 34 -0.36 -27.76 -15.95
N GLU A 35 -1.48 -27.96 -16.66
CA GLU A 35 -1.75 -27.31 -17.94
C GLU A 35 -2.95 -26.35 -17.79
N ALA A 36 -2.89 -25.21 -18.48
CA ALA A 36 -4.06 -24.35 -18.63
C ALA A 36 -5.01 -24.96 -19.68
N SER A 37 -6.32 -24.84 -19.45
CA SER A 37 -7.36 -25.33 -20.36
C SER A 37 -8.40 -24.25 -20.64
N PHE A 38 -8.46 -23.80 -21.89
CA PHE A 38 -9.48 -22.83 -22.31
C PHE A 38 -10.77 -23.47 -22.82
N GLN A 39 -10.86 -24.81 -22.85
CA GLN A 39 -11.98 -25.57 -23.43
C GLN A 39 -13.36 -25.08 -22.96
N THR A 40 -13.48 -24.77 -21.67
CA THR A 40 -14.74 -24.33 -21.06
C THR A 40 -14.76 -22.85 -20.70
N PHE A 41 -13.64 -22.13 -20.83
CA PHE A 41 -13.52 -20.71 -20.48
C PHE A 41 -14.61 -19.85 -21.16
N GLY A 42 -14.70 -19.89 -22.49
CA GLY A 42 -15.67 -19.08 -23.24
C GLY A 42 -17.14 -19.49 -23.08
N SER A 43 -17.41 -20.73 -22.64
CA SER A 43 -18.78 -21.27 -22.56
C SER A 43 -19.33 -21.38 -21.13
N ARG A 44 -18.47 -21.50 -20.12
CA ARG A 44 -18.82 -21.75 -18.71
C ARG A 44 -18.16 -20.77 -17.73
N ASN A 45 -17.26 -19.91 -18.21
CA ASN A 45 -16.48 -19.01 -17.37
C ASN A 45 -15.62 -19.76 -16.33
N ASP A 46 -15.22 -21.00 -16.63
CA ASP A 46 -14.30 -21.74 -15.76
C ASP A 46 -12.91 -21.11 -15.86
N PRO A 47 -12.20 -20.87 -14.73
CA PRO A 47 -10.82 -20.39 -14.78
C PRO A 47 -9.94 -21.32 -15.62
N PRO A 48 -9.05 -20.78 -16.47
CA PRO A 48 -8.23 -21.60 -17.36
C PRO A 48 -7.16 -22.39 -16.59
N GLU A 49 -6.70 -21.88 -15.45
CA GLU A 49 -5.74 -22.57 -14.59
C GLU A 49 -6.46 -23.39 -13.51
N PRO A 50 -6.03 -24.63 -13.24
CA PRO A 50 -6.60 -25.43 -12.15
C PRO A 50 -6.23 -24.86 -10.79
N ALA A 51 -7.03 -25.20 -9.78
CA ALA A 51 -6.81 -24.81 -8.41
C ALA A 51 -5.42 -25.28 -7.91
N PRO A 52 -4.79 -24.58 -6.94
CA PRO A 52 -3.51 -24.99 -6.39
C PRO A 52 -3.54 -26.44 -5.90
N PHE A 53 -2.53 -27.21 -6.29
CA PHE A 53 -2.38 -28.64 -6.01
C PHE A 53 -3.48 -29.59 -6.54
N SER A 54 -4.43 -29.10 -7.34
CA SER A 54 -5.37 -29.96 -8.09
C SER A 54 -4.86 -30.23 -9.50
N ASP A 55 -5.39 -31.28 -10.13
CA ASP A 55 -5.19 -31.60 -11.55
C ASP A 55 -3.71 -31.63 -12.00
N LEU A 56 -2.82 -32.07 -11.09
CA LEU A 56 -1.40 -32.22 -11.39
C LEU A 56 -1.19 -33.30 -12.44
N GLU A 57 -0.32 -33.02 -13.40
CA GLU A 57 0.06 -33.96 -14.45
C GLU A 57 0.65 -35.26 -13.87
N PRO A 58 0.18 -36.44 -14.29
CA PRO A 58 0.85 -37.69 -13.97
C PRO A 58 2.27 -37.69 -14.57
N TRP A 59 3.28 -37.79 -13.70
CA TRP A 59 4.69 -37.70 -14.09
C TRP A 59 5.50 -38.99 -13.90
N ARG A 60 5.37 -39.61 -12.72
CA ARG A 60 6.11 -40.84 -12.38
C ARG A 60 5.73 -42.02 -13.28
N ASP A 61 6.70 -42.90 -13.51
CA ASP A 61 6.54 -44.13 -14.31
C ASP A 61 6.09 -43.91 -15.77
N LYS A 62 6.24 -42.69 -16.30
CA LYS A 62 5.89 -42.32 -17.68
C LYS A 62 7.14 -42.27 -18.58
N PRO A 63 7.38 -43.25 -19.47
CA PRO A 63 8.53 -43.24 -20.38
C PRO A 63 8.57 -42.01 -21.29
N GLU A 64 7.40 -41.50 -21.67
CA GLU A 64 7.23 -40.32 -22.50
C GLU A 64 7.65 -39.00 -21.82
N ARG A 65 7.99 -39.02 -20.52
CA ARG A 65 8.55 -37.85 -19.81
C ARG A 65 10.08 -37.82 -19.81
N LEU A 66 10.72 -38.85 -20.33
CA LEU A 66 12.17 -38.90 -20.43
C LEU A 66 12.70 -37.99 -21.54
N GLY A 67 13.95 -37.56 -21.40
CA GLY A 67 14.65 -36.76 -22.41
C GLY A 67 15.01 -35.36 -21.90
N ALA A 68 15.19 -34.41 -22.81
CA ALA A 68 15.53 -33.02 -22.47
C ALA A 68 14.37 -32.06 -22.79
N TYR A 69 13.97 -31.28 -21.79
CA TYR A 69 13.07 -30.14 -21.96
C TYR A 69 13.92 -28.90 -22.14
N VAL A 70 13.99 -28.40 -23.38
CA VAL A 70 14.81 -27.24 -23.74
C VAL A 70 13.89 -26.04 -23.88
N MET A 71 14.14 -25.00 -23.10
CA MET A 71 13.32 -23.79 -23.06
C MET A 71 14.20 -22.56 -23.16
N TRP A 72 13.73 -21.55 -23.88
CA TRP A 72 14.45 -20.30 -24.07
C TRP A 72 13.62 -19.09 -23.62
N GLN A 73 14.29 -18.15 -22.98
CA GLN A 73 13.66 -16.96 -22.38
C GLN A 73 13.72 -15.79 -23.35
N LEU A 74 12.57 -15.16 -23.59
CA LEU A 74 12.50 -13.95 -24.40
C LEU A 74 13.29 -12.80 -23.73
N PRO A 75 14.01 -11.96 -24.50
CA PRO A 75 14.64 -10.75 -23.96
C PRO A 75 13.62 -9.84 -23.25
N SER A 76 14.03 -9.17 -22.17
CA SER A 76 13.18 -8.29 -21.34
C SER A 76 12.42 -7.24 -22.15
N GLY A 77 13.10 -6.58 -23.10
CA GLY A 77 12.49 -5.61 -24.01
C GLY A 77 11.33 -6.14 -24.87
N LEU A 78 11.15 -7.46 -24.97
CA LEU A 78 10.00 -8.09 -25.65
C LEU A 78 8.91 -8.60 -24.70
N THR A 79 9.09 -8.42 -23.40
CA THR A 79 8.17 -8.89 -22.35
C THR A 79 7.53 -7.75 -21.55
N HIS A 80 7.79 -6.49 -21.92
CA HIS A 80 7.18 -5.31 -21.30
C HIS A 80 6.01 -4.77 -22.13
N GLY A 81 4.91 -4.40 -21.47
CA GLY A 81 3.79 -3.70 -22.10
C GLY A 81 4.10 -2.21 -22.26
N ARG A 82 3.57 -1.58 -23.31
CA ARG A 82 3.75 -0.14 -23.55
C ARG A 82 2.64 0.64 -22.87
N GLU A 83 2.95 1.61 -22.02
CA GLU A 83 1.92 2.49 -21.46
C GLU A 83 1.41 3.45 -22.56
N THR A 84 0.10 3.44 -22.80
CA THR A 84 -0.62 4.41 -23.63
C THR A 84 -1.52 5.26 -22.75
N ASP A 85 -2.07 6.35 -23.29
CA ASP A 85 -2.99 7.25 -22.54
C ASP A 85 -4.24 6.50 -21.99
N ASP A 86 -4.55 5.31 -22.53
CA ASP A 86 -5.67 4.45 -22.12
C ASP A 86 -5.24 3.29 -21.16
N GLY A 87 -3.99 3.23 -20.71
CA GLY A 87 -3.44 2.21 -19.79
C GLY A 87 -2.28 1.40 -20.39
N ILE A 88 -2.05 0.16 -19.90
CA ILE A 88 -1.04 -0.73 -20.52
C ILE A 88 -1.55 -1.14 -21.92
N GLY A 89 -0.96 -0.57 -22.97
CA GLY A 89 -1.12 -0.92 -24.37
C GLY A 89 -0.50 -2.27 -24.76
N ASP A 90 -0.52 -2.56 -26.06
CA ASP A 90 -0.16 -3.88 -26.58
C ASP A 90 1.31 -4.27 -26.30
N PHE A 91 1.51 -5.52 -25.85
CA PHE A 91 2.84 -6.12 -25.75
C PHE A 91 3.46 -6.28 -27.14
N PRO A 92 4.79 -6.12 -27.29
CA PRO A 92 5.45 -6.28 -28.57
C PRO A 92 5.30 -7.73 -29.10
N LEU A 93 5.26 -7.84 -30.43
CA LEU A 93 5.30 -9.13 -31.09
C LEU A 93 6.65 -9.81 -30.85
N VAL A 94 6.62 -11.12 -30.66
CA VAL A 94 7.82 -11.92 -30.36
C VAL A 94 8.19 -12.84 -31.54
N PRO A 95 9.44 -13.33 -31.62
CA PRO A 95 9.84 -14.21 -32.71
C PRO A 95 9.01 -15.50 -32.72
N ASN A 96 8.54 -15.89 -33.91
CA ASN A 96 7.58 -16.97 -34.10
C ASN A 96 8.14 -18.16 -34.91
N ARG A 97 9.43 -18.12 -35.28
CA ARG A 97 10.16 -19.23 -35.89
C ARG A 97 11.41 -19.50 -35.09
N TRP A 98 11.58 -20.74 -34.64
CA TRP A 98 12.75 -21.13 -33.86
C TRP A 98 13.38 -22.42 -34.39
N LEU A 99 14.63 -22.34 -34.85
CA LEU A 99 15.45 -23.51 -35.14
C LEU A 99 16.07 -24.01 -33.84
N VAL A 100 15.81 -25.27 -33.49
CA VAL A 100 16.47 -25.97 -32.39
C VAL A 100 17.33 -27.08 -32.97
N THR A 101 18.64 -27.04 -32.73
CA THR A 101 19.60 -28.05 -33.21
C THR A 101 20.28 -28.73 -32.04
N ARG A 102 20.19 -30.06 -32.00
CA ARG A 102 20.87 -30.93 -31.05
C ARG A 102 22.11 -31.53 -31.69
N ARG A 103 23.21 -31.52 -30.95
CA ARG A 103 24.45 -32.24 -31.25
C ARG A 103 24.72 -33.25 -30.14
N TRP A 104 25.07 -34.48 -30.51
CA TRP A 104 25.63 -35.47 -29.58
C TRP A 104 26.67 -36.33 -30.32
N ASP A 105 27.46 -37.11 -29.58
CA ASP A 105 28.58 -37.88 -30.15
C ASP A 105 28.19 -38.80 -31.33
N GLY A 106 26.93 -39.20 -31.42
CA GLY A 106 26.39 -40.05 -32.49
C GLY A 106 25.72 -39.31 -33.66
N GLY A 107 25.57 -37.97 -33.64
CA GLY A 107 24.95 -37.24 -34.76
C GLY A 107 24.41 -35.85 -34.44
N ILE A 108 23.66 -35.31 -35.41
CA ILE A 108 22.98 -34.01 -35.36
C ILE A 108 21.50 -34.20 -35.71
N ARG A 109 20.61 -33.52 -34.97
CA ARG A 109 19.18 -33.50 -35.25
C ARG A 109 18.65 -32.08 -35.07
N SER A 110 17.75 -31.65 -35.96
CA SER A 110 17.25 -30.27 -35.94
C SER A 110 15.74 -30.25 -36.11
N TRP A 111 15.09 -29.31 -35.42
CA TRP A 111 13.67 -29.04 -35.53
C TRP A 111 13.44 -27.56 -35.77
N LEU A 112 12.39 -27.24 -36.52
CA LEU A 112 11.85 -25.89 -36.58
C LEU A 112 10.54 -25.83 -35.80
N VAL A 113 10.47 -24.94 -34.83
CA VAL A 113 9.25 -24.60 -34.09
C VAL A 113 8.55 -23.44 -34.80
N GLU A 114 7.27 -23.65 -35.05
CA GLU A 114 6.33 -22.67 -35.55
C GLU A 114 5.41 -22.26 -34.39
N SER A 115 5.81 -21.21 -33.70
CA SER A 115 5.23 -20.84 -32.39
C SER A 115 3.82 -20.28 -32.50
N ASP A 116 3.44 -19.70 -33.64
CA ASP A 116 2.14 -19.07 -33.89
C ASP A 116 1.17 -19.96 -34.69
N HIS A 117 1.49 -21.24 -34.89
CA HIS A 117 0.57 -22.17 -35.54
C HIS A 117 -0.66 -22.40 -34.67
N ILE A 118 -1.84 -22.05 -35.18
CA ILE A 118 -3.12 -22.30 -34.51
C ILE A 118 -3.86 -23.45 -35.19
N GLY A 119 -4.37 -24.40 -34.40
CA GLY A 119 -5.31 -25.42 -34.87
C GLY A 119 -5.25 -26.71 -34.09
N ALA A 120 -5.99 -27.73 -34.55
CA ALA A 120 -6.10 -29.02 -33.85
C ALA A 120 -4.76 -29.77 -33.70
N THR A 121 -3.79 -29.48 -34.57
CA THR A 121 -2.42 -30.04 -34.51
C THR A 121 -1.46 -29.23 -33.64
N GLY A 122 -1.95 -28.14 -33.01
CA GLY A 122 -1.22 -27.40 -32.00
C GLY A 122 -0.98 -28.22 -30.74
N THR A 123 -0.05 -27.78 -29.90
CA THR A 123 0.43 -28.56 -28.73
C THR A 123 -0.18 -28.11 -27.42
N VAL A 124 -0.23 -26.80 -27.15
CA VAL A 124 -0.75 -26.25 -25.88
C VAL A 124 -2.11 -25.56 -26.05
N SER A 125 -2.96 -25.55 -25.02
CA SER A 125 -4.28 -24.89 -25.09
C SER A 125 -4.13 -23.38 -25.24
N TYR A 126 -4.99 -22.77 -26.05
CA TYR A 126 -4.94 -21.34 -26.38
C TYR A 126 -6.33 -20.79 -26.73
N LEU A 127 -6.45 -19.46 -26.85
CA LEU A 127 -7.65 -18.78 -27.37
C LEU A 127 -7.38 -18.25 -28.78
N ASP A 128 -8.23 -18.53 -29.77
CA ASP A 128 -8.03 -18.01 -31.13
C ASP A 128 -8.12 -16.47 -31.13
N PRO A 129 -7.00 -15.75 -31.37
CA PRO A 129 -6.96 -14.29 -31.31
C PRO A 129 -7.71 -13.64 -32.48
N HIS A 130 -8.07 -14.43 -33.51
CA HIS A 130 -8.83 -13.96 -34.66
C HIS A 130 -10.34 -14.25 -34.54
N ALA A 131 -10.76 -14.94 -33.48
CA ALA A 131 -12.17 -15.19 -33.23
C ALA A 131 -12.82 -14.00 -32.52
N ALA A 132 -14.07 -13.67 -32.89
CA ALA A 132 -14.82 -12.58 -32.28
C ALA A 132 -15.25 -12.88 -30.81
N THR A 133 -15.21 -14.14 -30.41
CA THR A 133 -15.52 -14.60 -29.06
C THR A 133 -14.42 -15.53 -28.58
N ALA A 134 -14.27 -15.67 -27.25
CA ALA A 134 -13.28 -16.53 -26.62
C ALA A 134 -13.44 -18.01 -27.08
N THR A 135 -12.76 -18.36 -28.17
CA THR A 135 -12.88 -19.65 -28.85
C THR A 135 -11.66 -20.50 -28.54
N PRO A 136 -11.81 -21.67 -27.90
CA PRO A 136 -10.70 -22.52 -27.54
C PRO A 136 -10.04 -23.13 -28.78
N THR A 137 -8.72 -23.17 -28.78
CA THR A 137 -7.89 -23.79 -29.82
C THR A 137 -6.60 -24.36 -29.21
N LYS A 138 -5.65 -24.77 -30.05
CA LYS A 138 -4.28 -25.06 -29.63
C LYS A 138 -3.27 -24.27 -30.44
N ILE A 139 -2.14 -23.97 -29.83
CA ILE A 139 -1.03 -23.23 -30.45
C ILE A 139 0.27 -24.05 -30.44
N GLY A 140 1.16 -23.72 -31.37
CA GLY A 140 2.53 -24.22 -31.41
C GLY A 140 2.66 -25.59 -32.07
N ARG A 141 3.69 -25.76 -32.92
CA ARG A 141 4.07 -27.06 -33.47
C ARG A 141 5.55 -27.10 -33.79
N LYS A 142 6.15 -28.29 -33.79
CA LYS A 142 7.52 -28.52 -34.25
C LYS A 142 7.58 -29.41 -35.48
N HIS A 143 8.52 -29.11 -36.37
CA HIS A 143 8.79 -29.85 -37.61
C HIS A 143 10.22 -30.34 -37.59
N GLU A 144 10.45 -31.64 -37.79
CA GLU A 144 11.82 -32.15 -37.91
C GLU A 144 12.41 -31.81 -39.27
N LEU A 145 13.62 -31.24 -39.27
CA LEU A 145 14.35 -30.90 -40.48
C LEU A 145 15.23 -32.06 -40.92
N THR A 146 14.99 -32.57 -42.12
CA THR A 146 15.81 -33.62 -42.73
C THR A 146 16.26 -33.18 -44.12
N ALA A 147 17.23 -33.87 -44.71
CA ALA A 147 17.66 -33.60 -46.08
C ALA A 147 16.49 -33.67 -47.09
N SER A 148 15.52 -34.56 -46.87
CA SER A 148 14.34 -34.75 -47.72
C SER A 148 13.15 -33.85 -47.36
N ALA A 149 13.16 -33.19 -46.20
CA ALA A 149 12.08 -32.32 -45.72
C ALA A 149 12.67 -30.99 -45.20
N PRO A 150 13.08 -30.07 -46.11
CA PRO A 150 13.47 -28.71 -45.72
C PRO A 150 12.27 -27.92 -45.20
N TRP A 151 12.55 -26.88 -44.40
CA TRP A 151 11.52 -25.94 -43.99
C TRP A 151 10.88 -25.23 -45.20
N GLN A 152 9.56 -25.10 -45.15
CA GLN A 152 8.80 -24.25 -46.07
C GLN A 152 7.73 -23.51 -45.28
N GLU A 153 7.68 -22.19 -45.42
CA GLU A 153 6.62 -21.41 -44.79
C GLU A 153 5.23 -21.88 -45.29
N PRO A 154 4.26 -22.06 -44.39
CA PRO A 154 2.90 -22.45 -44.76
C PRO A 154 2.25 -21.44 -45.71
N SER A 155 1.55 -21.92 -46.74
CA SER A 155 0.83 -21.05 -47.69
C SER A 155 -0.38 -20.34 -47.09
N ASP A 156 -0.91 -20.88 -45.99
CA ASP A 156 -2.07 -20.40 -45.23
C ASP A 156 -1.67 -19.68 -43.93
N ARG A 157 -0.40 -19.23 -43.83
CA ARG A 157 0.12 -18.50 -42.67
C ARG A 157 -0.69 -17.24 -42.39
N ARG A 158 -1.13 -17.08 -41.14
CA ARG A 158 -1.84 -15.89 -40.65
C ARG A 158 -0.90 -14.73 -40.36
N GLU A 159 -1.45 -13.56 -40.06
CA GLU A 159 -0.68 -12.42 -39.57
C GLU A 159 -0.11 -12.74 -38.17
N PRO A 160 1.17 -12.42 -37.87
CA PRO A 160 1.75 -12.63 -36.56
C PRO A 160 0.98 -11.88 -35.46
N PHE A 161 0.63 -12.59 -34.39
CA PHE A 161 -0.14 -12.07 -33.25
C PHE A 161 0.51 -12.39 -31.90
N LEU A 162 1.55 -13.23 -31.89
CA LEU A 162 2.10 -13.81 -30.67
C LEU A 162 2.87 -12.77 -29.87
N THR A 163 2.54 -12.66 -28.59
CA THR A 163 3.21 -11.81 -27.59
C THR A 163 3.69 -12.67 -26.41
N ALA A 164 4.46 -12.08 -25.49
CA ALA A 164 4.95 -12.78 -24.29
C ALA A 164 3.84 -13.28 -23.35
N LEU A 165 2.66 -12.64 -23.34
CA LEU A 165 1.49 -13.02 -22.53
C LEU A 165 0.61 -14.11 -23.16
N GLY A 166 0.82 -14.43 -24.44
CA GLY A 166 0.02 -15.42 -25.15
C GLY A 166 -1.50 -15.15 -25.04
N PRO A 167 -2.30 -16.06 -24.45
CA PRO A 167 -3.75 -15.91 -24.36
C PRO A 167 -4.21 -15.07 -23.15
N GLY A 168 -3.30 -14.30 -22.52
CA GLY A 168 -3.56 -13.53 -21.29
C GLY A 168 -3.08 -14.22 -20.01
N LEU A 169 -2.14 -15.18 -20.11
CA LEU A 169 -1.51 -15.82 -18.95
C LEU A 169 -0.15 -15.17 -18.70
N LEU A 170 0.04 -14.57 -17.52
CA LEU A 170 1.27 -13.84 -17.15
C LEU A 170 2.55 -14.67 -17.34
N THR A 171 2.49 -15.97 -17.08
CA THR A 171 3.64 -16.87 -17.16
C THR A 171 3.71 -17.68 -18.47
N PHE A 172 2.91 -17.34 -19.49
CA PHE A 172 2.85 -18.09 -20.74
C PHE A 172 4.23 -18.33 -21.36
N SER A 173 5.07 -17.29 -21.44
CA SER A 173 6.41 -17.39 -22.03
C SER A 173 7.48 -17.98 -21.11
N VAL A 174 7.22 -18.11 -19.80
CA VAL A 174 8.22 -18.51 -18.80
C VAL A 174 7.93 -19.84 -18.12
N TYR A 175 6.69 -20.31 -18.06
CA TYR A 175 6.34 -21.63 -17.51
C TYR A 175 6.26 -22.68 -18.61
N GLN A 176 7.20 -23.63 -18.63
CA GLN A 176 7.38 -24.59 -19.72
C GLN A 176 6.10 -25.37 -20.13
N PRO A 177 5.24 -25.83 -19.19
CA PRO A 177 3.96 -26.46 -19.57
C PRO A 177 3.08 -25.60 -20.49
N TYR A 178 3.14 -24.27 -20.37
CA TYR A 178 2.27 -23.36 -21.12
C TYR A 178 2.77 -23.06 -22.55
N ASN A 179 4.02 -23.39 -22.87
CA ASN A 179 4.65 -23.00 -24.15
C ASN A 179 5.40 -24.14 -24.88
N THR A 180 5.02 -25.39 -24.62
CA THR A 180 5.57 -26.54 -25.35
C THR A 180 5.35 -26.38 -26.86
N ASN A 181 6.43 -26.43 -27.65
CA ASN A 181 6.50 -26.10 -29.08
C ASN A 181 6.04 -24.68 -29.44
N VAL A 182 6.25 -23.74 -28.52
CA VAL A 182 6.12 -22.29 -28.73
C VAL A 182 7.45 -21.62 -28.34
N PHE A 183 7.86 -21.71 -27.07
CA PHE A 183 9.15 -21.22 -26.53
C PHE A 183 9.96 -22.32 -25.83
N SER A 184 9.53 -23.57 -26.01
CA SER A 184 10.25 -24.75 -25.55
C SER A 184 10.05 -25.93 -26.49
N ILE A 185 10.92 -26.93 -26.40
CA ILE A 185 10.72 -28.25 -27.00
C ILE A 185 10.95 -29.33 -25.95
N HIS A 186 10.24 -30.45 -26.10
CA HIS A 186 10.60 -31.71 -25.46
C HIS A 186 11.26 -32.62 -26.49
N ASP A 187 12.52 -32.95 -26.28
CA ASP A 187 13.29 -33.92 -27.04
C ASP A 187 13.40 -35.22 -26.23
N THR A 188 12.82 -36.31 -26.73
CA THR A 188 12.70 -37.56 -25.97
C THR A 188 14.03 -38.27 -25.75
N LEU A 189 15.08 -37.93 -26.51
CA LEU A 189 16.39 -38.58 -26.49
C LEU A 189 16.34 -40.12 -26.67
N GLU A 190 15.26 -40.65 -27.24
CA GLU A 190 15.10 -42.09 -27.50
C GLU A 190 16.18 -42.66 -28.43
N ASP A 191 16.77 -41.81 -29.27
CA ASP A 191 17.87 -42.14 -30.17
C ASP A 191 19.26 -42.07 -29.51
N VAL A 192 19.35 -41.68 -28.24
CA VAL A 192 20.59 -41.62 -27.44
C VAL A 192 20.52 -42.66 -26.32
N THR A 193 20.87 -43.91 -26.66
CA THR A 193 20.71 -45.08 -25.78
C THR A 193 21.90 -45.35 -24.85
N THR A 194 23.03 -44.68 -25.06
CA THR A 194 24.23 -44.78 -24.22
C THR A 194 24.59 -43.43 -23.62
N ASP A 195 25.47 -43.44 -22.61
CA ASP A 195 26.10 -42.22 -22.10
C ASP A 195 26.67 -41.40 -23.26
N ALA A 196 26.29 -40.12 -23.31
CA ALA A 196 26.68 -39.21 -24.39
C ALA A 196 26.69 -37.78 -23.88
N ARG A 197 27.51 -36.94 -24.51
CA ARG A 197 27.46 -35.50 -24.32
C ARG A 197 26.47 -34.89 -25.30
N VAL A 198 25.49 -34.14 -24.81
CA VAL A 198 24.42 -33.53 -25.62
C VAL A 198 24.47 -32.01 -25.49
N SER A 199 24.35 -31.30 -26.61
CA SER A 199 24.32 -29.83 -26.65
C SER A 199 23.19 -29.36 -27.56
N TYR A 200 22.60 -28.20 -27.23
CA TYR A 200 21.49 -27.60 -27.97
C TYR A 200 21.82 -26.17 -28.39
N ARG A 201 21.38 -25.79 -29.59
CA ARG A 201 21.39 -24.42 -30.13
C ARG A 201 19.97 -24.02 -30.48
N VAL A 202 19.56 -22.83 -30.05
CA VAL A 202 18.28 -22.21 -30.39
C VAL A 202 18.55 -20.95 -31.19
N ILE A 203 17.89 -20.81 -32.35
CA ILE A 203 17.97 -19.62 -33.21
C ILE A 203 16.56 -19.19 -33.62
N GLY A 204 16.14 -17.98 -33.22
CA GLY A 204 14.81 -17.41 -33.47
C GLY A 204 14.80 -16.27 -34.48
N TRP A 205 13.69 -16.10 -35.20
CA TRP A 205 13.44 -14.96 -36.08
C TRP A 205 11.95 -14.71 -36.30
N TYR A 206 11.62 -13.55 -36.85
CA TYR A 206 10.27 -13.21 -37.30
C TYR A 206 10.01 -13.79 -38.69
N ALA A 207 8.91 -14.53 -38.85
CA ALA A 207 8.50 -15.06 -40.15
C ALA A 207 8.19 -13.93 -41.16
N GLN A 208 7.75 -12.76 -40.68
CA GLN A 208 7.54 -11.54 -41.45
C GLN A 208 8.54 -10.50 -40.99
N GLU A 209 9.46 -10.11 -41.87
CA GLU A 209 10.54 -9.19 -41.52
C GLU A 209 10.00 -7.79 -41.20
N GLU A 210 8.86 -7.41 -41.76
CA GLU A 210 8.20 -6.12 -41.51
C GLU A 210 7.62 -6.02 -40.09
N LYS A 211 7.49 -7.15 -39.38
CA LYS A 211 7.00 -7.22 -37.99
C LYS A 211 8.14 -7.27 -36.97
N ASP A 212 9.40 -7.23 -37.42
CA ASP A 212 10.57 -7.13 -36.55
C ASP A 212 10.60 -5.75 -35.88
N PRO A 213 10.84 -5.65 -34.56
CA PRO A 213 10.87 -4.37 -33.86
C PRO A 213 11.91 -3.40 -34.46
N LEU A 214 13.00 -3.90 -35.04
CA LEU A 214 14.02 -3.08 -35.69
C LEU A 214 13.57 -2.40 -37.00
N ARG A 215 12.34 -2.68 -37.47
CA ARG A 215 11.70 -2.02 -38.63
C ARG A 215 10.65 -0.99 -38.23
N GLY A 216 10.48 -0.71 -36.93
CA GLY A 216 9.49 0.23 -36.40
C GLY A 216 9.65 1.67 -36.90
N GLU A 217 8.57 2.45 -36.79
CA GLU A 217 8.58 3.90 -37.08
C GLU A 217 9.13 4.64 -35.85
N GLY A 218 10.27 5.31 -35.97
CA GLY A 218 10.89 6.06 -34.87
C GLY A 218 12.40 6.28 -35.03
N GLU A 219 13.01 7.03 -34.10
CA GLU A 219 14.46 7.15 -34.00
C GLU A 219 15.04 5.84 -33.45
N PHE A 220 16.02 5.27 -34.16
CA PHE A 220 16.59 3.96 -33.82
C PHE A 220 17.20 3.91 -32.41
N ARG A 221 17.71 5.03 -31.92
CA ARG A 221 18.29 5.12 -30.58
C ARG A 221 17.23 4.92 -29.49
N ASP A 222 16.10 5.59 -29.64
CA ASP A 222 15.00 5.52 -28.65
C ASP A 222 14.43 4.10 -28.60
N LEU A 223 14.34 3.42 -29.74
CA LEU A 223 13.96 2.00 -29.81
C LEU A 223 14.95 1.09 -29.06
N MET A 224 16.25 1.32 -29.18
CA MET A 224 17.27 0.52 -28.49
C MET A 224 17.25 0.74 -26.99
N ASP A 225 16.99 1.98 -26.56
CA ASP A 225 16.78 2.31 -25.14
C ASP A 225 15.49 1.65 -24.62
N GLU A 226 14.39 1.67 -25.39
CA GLU A 226 13.12 1.00 -25.07
C GLU A 226 13.27 -0.53 -24.96
N LEU A 227 14.01 -1.15 -25.88
CA LEU A 227 14.28 -2.59 -25.88
C LEU A 227 15.34 -2.98 -24.85
N GLU A 228 16.01 -2.02 -24.22
CA GLU A 228 17.14 -2.19 -23.32
C GLU A 228 18.31 -2.95 -23.97
N TRP A 229 18.58 -2.69 -25.25
CA TRP A 229 19.64 -3.36 -26.02
C TRP A 229 20.82 -2.44 -26.25
N ILE A 230 22.04 -2.99 -26.31
CA ILE A 230 23.24 -2.23 -26.65
C ILE A 230 24.01 -2.85 -27.81
N LEU A 231 24.43 -2.00 -28.74
CA LEU A 231 25.23 -2.36 -29.92
C LEU A 231 26.72 -2.12 -29.69
N PRO A 232 27.59 -2.80 -30.47
CA PRO A 232 28.99 -2.44 -30.55
C PRO A 232 29.17 -0.98 -31.00
N PRO A 233 30.12 -0.21 -30.43
CA PRO A 233 30.35 1.18 -30.82
C PRO A 233 30.66 1.33 -32.32
N GLY A 234 30.03 2.32 -32.96
CA GLY A 234 30.28 2.67 -34.37
C GLY A 234 29.56 1.78 -35.39
N TYR A 235 28.64 0.92 -34.95
CA TYR A 235 27.79 0.12 -35.84
C TYR A 235 26.59 0.94 -36.36
N GLY A 236 26.09 0.58 -37.55
CA GLY A 236 24.94 1.23 -38.18
C GLY A 236 23.59 0.80 -37.56
N THR A 237 22.50 1.09 -38.26
CA THR A 237 21.13 0.73 -37.86
C THR A 237 20.69 -0.58 -38.53
N PRO A 238 20.88 -1.76 -37.90
CA PRO A 238 20.39 -3.03 -38.46
C PRO A 238 18.86 -3.03 -38.55
N GLY A 239 18.32 -3.56 -39.64
CA GLY A 239 16.88 -3.70 -39.85
C GLY A 239 16.33 -5.11 -39.63
N ARG A 240 17.09 -6.03 -39.03
CA ARG A 240 16.64 -7.39 -38.70
C ARG A 240 17.27 -7.89 -37.40
N SER A 241 16.53 -8.64 -36.61
CA SER A 241 16.97 -9.29 -35.38
C SER A 241 16.93 -10.82 -35.52
N LEU A 242 17.99 -11.48 -35.07
CA LEU A 242 18.07 -12.93 -34.87
C LEU A 242 18.38 -13.21 -33.41
N TYR A 243 17.65 -14.16 -32.84
CA TYR A 243 17.71 -14.48 -31.42
C TYR A 243 18.52 -15.75 -31.26
N ALA A 244 19.59 -15.77 -30.46
CA ALA A 244 20.47 -16.93 -30.39
C ALA A 244 20.93 -17.27 -28.98
N GLY A 245 20.87 -18.55 -28.63
CA GLY A 245 21.32 -19.08 -27.35
C GLY A 245 21.67 -20.56 -27.43
N SER A 246 22.42 -21.08 -26.45
CA SER A 246 22.85 -22.48 -26.43
C SER A 246 22.94 -23.06 -25.03
N VAL A 247 22.83 -24.38 -24.95
CA VAL A 247 23.22 -25.18 -23.78
C VAL A 247 24.31 -26.14 -24.24
N LEU A 248 25.48 -26.09 -23.59
CA LEU A 248 26.65 -26.84 -24.00
C LEU A 248 27.00 -27.93 -22.98
N GLY A 249 27.13 -29.16 -23.45
CA GLY A 249 27.73 -30.26 -22.68
C GLY A 249 26.86 -30.80 -21.54
N ILE A 250 25.61 -31.14 -21.84
CA ILE A 250 24.77 -31.95 -20.96
C ILE A 250 25.33 -33.37 -20.94
N ASP A 251 25.79 -33.83 -19.77
CA ASP A 251 26.23 -35.21 -19.58
C ASP A 251 25.00 -36.14 -19.44
N TRP A 252 24.45 -36.58 -20.58
CA TRP A 252 23.29 -37.44 -20.61
C TRP A 252 23.65 -38.88 -20.28
N LYS A 253 23.09 -39.39 -19.17
CA LYS A 253 23.26 -40.77 -18.71
C LYS A 253 21.89 -41.43 -18.51
N PRO A 254 21.38 -42.20 -19.48
CA PRO A 254 20.05 -42.79 -19.44
C PRO A 254 19.78 -43.65 -18.19
N GLY A 255 20.79 -44.37 -17.70
CA GLY A 255 20.73 -45.17 -16.47
C GLY A 255 21.53 -44.60 -15.30
N GLY A 256 21.99 -43.36 -15.40
CA GLY A 256 22.84 -42.71 -14.41
C GLY A 256 22.06 -42.07 -13.25
N PRO A 257 22.77 -41.49 -12.27
CA PRO A 257 22.15 -40.76 -11.16
C PRO A 257 21.47 -39.47 -11.64
N VAL A 258 20.78 -38.77 -10.74
CA VAL A 258 20.30 -37.41 -10.98
C VAL A 258 21.52 -36.50 -11.30
N PRO A 259 21.50 -35.74 -12.40
CA PRO A 259 22.59 -34.81 -12.73
C PRO A 259 22.79 -33.74 -11.65
N ALA A 260 23.95 -33.07 -11.65
CA ALA A 260 24.23 -31.96 -10.76
C ALA A 260 23.11 -30.90 -10.88
N ARG A 261 22.65 -30.41 -9.73
CA ARG A 261 21.46 -29.56 -9.62
C ARG A 261 21.68 -28.52 -8.54
N THR A 262 20.86 -27.47 -8.59
CA THR A 262 21.04 -26.29 -7.76
C THR A 262 19.78 -25.88 -6.99
N ASN A 263 18.71 -26.70 -7.04
CA ASN A 263 17.54 -26.52 -6.19
C ASN A 263 17.91 -26.75 -4.72
N PRO A 264 17.31 -26.02 -3.78
CA PRO A 264 17.56 -26.21 -2.36
C PRO A 264 16.95 -27.52 -1.86
N HIS A 265 17.42 -27.98 -0.70
CA HIS A 265 16.67 -28.92 0.14
C HIS A 265 15.58 -28.17 0.93
N PRO A 266 14.40 -28.77 1.20
CA PRO A 266 13.37 -28.11 2.03
C PRO A 266 13.90 -27.52 3.35
N ASP A 267 14.72 -28.28 4.09
CA ASP A 267 15.33 -27.86 5.36
C ASP A 267 16.30 -26.67 5.26
N GLU A 268 16.73 -26.29 4.05
CA GLU A 268 17.61 -25.14 3.81
C GLU A 268 16.81 -23.84 3.58
N VAL A 269 15.49 -23.94 3.41
CA VAL A 269 14.61 -22.80 3.12
C VAL A 269 13.95 -22.33 4.40
N ALA A 270 14.37 -21.16 4.89
CA ALA A 270 13.70 -20.50 6.00
C ALA A 270 12.42 -19.80 5.50
N VAL A 271 11.32 -20.03 6.21
CA VAL A 271 10.01 -19.43 5.90
C VAL A 271 9.65 -18.43 6.98
N GLY A 272 9.10 -17.27 6.60
CA GLY A 272 8.52 -16.32 7.53
C GLY A 272 7.22 -15.71 7.03
N ILE A 273 6.38 -15.26 7.96
CA ILE A 273 5.13 -14.54 7.67
C ILE A 273 5.14 -13.16 8.33
N GLY A 274 4.47 -12.17 7.74
CA GLY A 274 4.22 -10.86 8.35
C GLY A 274 3.17 -10.06 7.59
N ASN A 275 2.83 -8.85 8.04
CA ASN A 275 1.95 -7.95 7.28
C ASN A 275 2.63 -7.35 6.05
N SER A 276 3.96 -7.30 6.05
CA SER A 276 4.79 -6.81 4.95
C SER A 276 6.06 -7.63 4.78
N THR A 277 6.74 -7.47 3.64
CA THR A 277 8.05 -8.08 3.37
C THR A 277 9.08 -7.68 4.43
N ALA A 278 9.03 -6.45 4.93
CA ALA A 278 9.91 -5.96 5.97
C ALA A 278 9.73 -6.70 7.29
N GLU A 279 8.48 -6.87 7.75
CA GLU A 279 8.16 -7.58 8.99
C GLU A 279 8.55 -9.07 8.88
N ALA A 280 8.25 -9.72 7.74
CA ALA A 280 8.63 -11.10 7.49
C ALA A 280 10.17 -11.29 7.41
N SER A 281 10.90 -10.37 6.79
CA SER A 281 12.37 -10.42 6.70
C SER A 281 13.01 -10.23 8.08
N ALA A 282 12.48 -9.31 8.90
CA ALA A 282 12.92 -9.10 10.27
C ALA A 282 12.70 -10.35 11.14
N ALA A 283 11.52 -10.97 11.05
CA ALA A 283 11.22 -12.22 11.76
C ALA A 283 12.18 -13.36 11.36
N VAL A 284 12.44 -13.54 10.05
CA VAL A 284 13.38 -14.57 9.56
C VAL A 284 14.83 -14.26 9.98
N ALA A 285 15.22 -12.99 10.06
CA ALA A 285 16.55 -12.59 10.53
C ALA A 285 16.76 -12.88 12.02
N ASP A 286 15.74 -12.67 12.84
CA ASP A 286 15.76 -12.95 14.28
C ASP A 286 15.82 -14.46 14.57
N GLU A 287 14.99 -15.25 13.88
CA GLU A 287 14.82 -16.68 14.16
C GLU A 287 15.89 -17.57 13.50
N TYR A 288 16.24 -17.31 12.23
CA TYR A 288 17.08 -18.19 11.41
C TYR A 288 18.48 -17.64 11.10
N GLY A 289 18.94 -16.57 11.78
CA GLY A 289 20.26 -15.96 11.54
C GLY A 289 21.49 -16.82 11.90
N GLY A 290 21.30 -18.00 12.50
CA GLY A 290 22.37 -18.98 12.81
C GLY A 290 23.33 -18.52 13.92
N THR A 291 24.62 -18.90 13.84
CA THR A 291 25.68 -18.43 14.78
C THR A 291 26.01 -16.92 14.66
N GLY A 292 25.32 -16.23 13.75
CA GLY A 292 25.34 -14.77 13.56
C GLY A 292 23.93 -14.18 13.60
N ALA A 293 22.97 -14.85 14.27
CA ALA A 293 21.68 -14.25 14.58
C ALA A 293 21.92 -12.92 15.28
N LEU A 294 21.17 -11.92 14.83
CA LEU A 294 21.27 -10.57 15.37
C LEU A 294 21.01 -10.65 16.88
N HIS A 295 21.84 -10.00 17.68
CA HIS A 295 21.47 -9.78 19.07
C HIS A 295 20.16 -8.99 19.14
N ALA A 296 19.40 -9.11 20.23
CA ALA A 296 18.07 -8.46 20.32
C ALA A 296 18.10 -6.97 19.94
N ASP A 297 19.16 -6.24 20.31
CA ASP A 297 19.35 -4.83 19.95
C ASP A 297 19.60 -4.63 18.45
N GLU A 298 20.37 -5.52 17.82
CA GLU A 298 20.66 -5.49 16.38
C GLU A 298 19.43 -5.92 15.55
N ALA A 299 18.66 -6.90 16.04
CA ALA A 299 17.40 -7.34 15.42
C ALA A 299 16.39 -6.21 15.43
N ARG A 300 16.29 -5.49 16.57
CA ARG A 300 15.46 -4.30 16.72
C ARG A 300 15.90 -3.17 15.77
N LEU A 301 17.19 -2.92 15.61
CA LEU A 301 17.71 -1.93 14.65
C LEU A 301 17.41 -2.33 13.21
N TYR A 302 17.56 -3.62 12.89
CA TYR A 302 17.25 -4.16 11.56
C TYR A 302 15.76 -4.06 11.25
N GLU A 303 14.88 -4.37 12.21
CA GLU A 303 13.43 -4.21 12.07
C GLU A 303 13.08 -2.73 11.81
N ALA A 304 13.61 -1.80 12.62
CA ALA A 304 13.37 -0.37 12.42
C ALA A 304 13.88 0.13 11.05
N PHE A 305 15.03 -0.37 10.60
CA PHE A 305 15.56 -0.09 9.25
C PHE A 305 14.64 -0.67 8.16
N ALA A 306 14.26 -1.94 8.28
CA ALA A 306 13.40 -2.64 7.33
C ALA A 306 12.00 -2.00 7.27
N LEU A 307 11.50 -1.43 8.36
CA LEU A 307 10.23 -0.69 8.43
C LEU A 307 10.37 0.79 8.06
N GLY A 308 11.58 1.34 8.07
CA GLY A 308 11.88 2.71 7.59
C GLY A 308 11.67 3.75 8.68
N CYS A 309 11.79 3.34 9.94
CA CYS A 309 11.65 4.17 11.12
C CYS A 309 12.94 4.24 11.96
N LEU A 310 14.11 3.98 11.33
CA LEU A 310 15.40 3.93 12.02
C LEU A 310 15.76 5.26 12.70
N GLU A 311 15.49 6.40 12.07
CA GLU A 311 15.80 7.73 12.63
C GLU A 311 14.92 8.07 13.83
N GLN A 312 13.66 7.64 13.80
CA GLN A 312 12.72 7.81 14.90
C GLN A 312 13.09 6.96 16.11
N LEU A 313 13.84 5.86 15.90
CA LEU A 313 14.27 4.97 16.99
C LEU A 313 15.24 5.66 17.97
N ASP A 314 15.99 6.68 17.51
CA ASP A 314 16.92 7.45 18.35
C ASP A 314 16.20 8.44 19.30
N ARG A 315 14.89 8.65 19.10
CA ARG A 315 14.08 9.52 19.98
C ARG A 315 13.81 8.83 21.32
N THR A 316 13.46 9.63 22.33
CA THR A 316 13.12 9.10 23.67
C THR A 316 11.87 8.19 23.64
N ASP A 317 10.96 8.45 22.71
CA ASP A 317 9.75 7.67 22.42
C ASP A 317 9.97 6.62 21.29
N GLY A 318 11.22 6.34 20.96
CA GLY A 318 11.64 5.52 19.81
C GLY A 318 11.01 4.11 19.76
N ASP A 319 10.77 3.50 20.92
CA ASP A 319 10.18 2.14 21.05
C ASP A 319 8.78 2.02 20.42
N LEU A 320 8.05 3.13 20.23
CA LEU A 320 6.69 3.13 19.70
C LEU A 320 6.62 3.03 18.16
N PHE A 321 7.66 3.48 17.45
CA PHE A 321 7.58 3.63 16.00
C PHE A 321 7.66 2.31 15.23
N PRO A 322 8.54 1.33 15.55
CA PRO A 322 8.56 0.07 14.82
C PRO A 322 7.22 -0.70 14.88
N PRO A 323 6.58 -0.92 16.04
CA PRO A 323 5.27 -1.58 16.08
C PRO A 323 4.18 -0.82 15.30
N ARG A 324 4.18 0.52 15.35
CA ARG A 324 3.21 1.36 14.61
C ARG A 324 3.47 1.31 13.10
N ALA A 325 4.73 1.28 12.67
CA ALA A 325 5.12 1.13 11.26
C ALA A 325 4.78 -0.28 10.73
N ALA A 326 5.02 -1.33 11.51
CA ALA A 326 4.62 -2.70 11.19
C ALA A 326 3.09 -2.80 10.99
N HIS A 327 2.32 -2.25 11.94
CA HIS A 327 0.86 -2.17 11.83
C HIS A 327 0.40 -1.42 10.58
N ARG A 328 0.93 -0.22 10.33
CA ARG A 328 0.62 0.60 9.14
C ARG A 328 0.98 -0.11 7.84
N SER A 329 2.05 -0.90 7.81
CA SER A 329 2.49 -1.63 6.62
C SER A 329 1.49 -2.69 6.13
N GLY A 330 0.57 -3.12 6.99
CA GLY A 330 -0.53 -4.01 6.65
C GLY A 330 -1.72 -3.34 5.95
N PHE A 331 -1.63 -2.05 5.62
CA PHE A 331 -2.71 -1.29 4.97
C PHE A 331 -2.22 -0.61 3.68
N GLY A 332 -3.13 -0.50 2.71
CA GLY A 332 -2.93 0.24 1.47
C GLY A 332 -4.01 1.32 1.29
N PRO A 333 -3.66 2.51 0.79
CA PRO A 333 -4.61 3.60 0.64
C PRO A 333 -5.54 3.37 -0.56
N VAL A 334 -6.83 3.65 -0.37
CA VAL A 334 -7.88 3.71 -1.39
C VAL A 334 -8.42 5.14 -1.44
N PRO A 335 -8.55 5.77 -2.63
CA PRO A 335 -8.98 7.17 -2.73
C PRO A 335 -10.25 7.51 -1.94
N GLY A 336 -10.19 8.54 -1.09
CA GLY A 336 -11.26 8.96 -0.19
C GLY A 336 -12.31 9.89 -0.80
N GLY A 337 -12.10 10.34 -2.04
CA GLY A 337 -12.83 11.44 -2.66
C GLY A 337 -12.07 12.76 -2.56
N PHE A 338 -12.77 13.89 -2.74
CA PHE A 338 -12.14 15.20 -2.83
C PHE A 338 -12.87 16.27 -2.00
N ALA A 339 -12.13 17.32 -1.65
CA ALA A 339 -12.66 18.58 -1.17
C ALA A 339 -12.03 19.73 -1.95
N TRP A 340 -12.76 20.83 -2.05
CA TRP A 340 -12.31 22.07 -2.66
C TRP A 340 -11.79 23.01 -1.58
N ARG A 341 -10.70 23.72 -1.89
CA ARG A 341 -10.10 24.77 -1.08
C ARG A 341 -9.81 26.00 -1.93
N VAL A 342 -9.80 27.18 -1.30
CA VAL A 342 -9.36 28.43 -1.94
C VAL A 342 -7.89 28.63 -1.61
N VAL A 343 -7.08 28.87 -2.64
CA VAL A 343 -5.64 29.04 -2.51
C VAL A 343 -5.22 30.34 -3.19
N ASP A 344 -4.28 31.05 -2.58
CA ASP A 344 -3.72 32.25 -3.16
C ASP A 344 -2.68 31.87 -4.23
N ARG A 345 -2.97 32.19 -5.50
CA ARG A 345 -2.01 32.10 -6.61
C ARG A 345 -1.83 33.49 -7.22
N GLY A 346 -0.72 34.14 -6.89
CA GLY A 346 -0.33 35.43 -7.44
C GLY A 346 0.67 36.17 -6.55
N ASN A 347 1.23 37.27 -7.05
CA ASN A 347 1.99 38.20 -6.21
C ASN A 347 1.00 38.96 -5.30
N PRO A 348 1.06 38.81 -3.95
CA PRO A 348 0.16 39.52 -3.04
C PRO A 348 0.19 41.05 -3.24
N ASP A 349 1.33 41.58 -3.71
CA ASP A 349 1.55 43.01 -3.93
C ASP A 349 0.92 43.57 -5.21
N ALA A 350 0.38 42.72 -6.10
CA ALA A 350 -0.14 43.12 -7.40
C ALA A 350 -1.58 43.65 -7.38
N LEU A 351 -2.26 43.59 -6.23
CA LEU A 351 -3.65 44.00 -6.07
C LEU A 351 -3.80 45.09 -5.00
N PRO A 352 -4.74 46.04 -5.15
CA PRO A 352 -4.98 47.05 -4.13
C PRO A 352 -5.41 46.39 -2.81
N PRO A 353 -4.83 46.81 -1.66
CA PRO A 353 -5.19 46.27 -0.36
C PRO A 353 -6.64 46.61 -0.04
N LEU A 354 -7.40 45.60 0.38
CA LEU A 354 -8.77 45.79 0.85
C LEU A 354 -8.78 46.38 2.26
N SER A 355 -9.84 47.10 2.60
CA SER A 355 -10.12 47.35 4.01
C SER A 355 -10.45 46.03 4.72
N ALA A 356 -10.19 45.95 6.03
CA ALA A 356 -10.51 44.75 6.82
C ALA A 356 -11.98 44.31 6.68
N ALA A 357 -12.91 45.27 6.54
CA ALA A 357 -14.33 45.00 6.36
C ALA A 357 -14.66 44.43 4.96
N GLU A 358 -13.97 44.87 3.91
CA GLU A 358 -14.14 44.34 2.56
C GLU A 358 -13.52 42.94 2.44
N ALA A 359 -12.31 42.75 2.98
CA ALA A 359 -11.67 41.44 3.05
C ALA A 359 -12.52 40.41 3.81
N ALA A 360 -13.12 40.81 4.93
CA ALA A 360 -14.02 39.94 5.69
C ALA A 360 -15.29 39.56 4.90
N ARG A 361 -15.89 40.51 4.16
CA ARG A 361 -17.05 40.22 3.31
C ARG A 361 -16.71 39.30 2.14
N GLU A 362 -15.56 39.51 1.50
CA GLU A 362 -15.10 38.63 0.43
C GLU A 362 -14.84 37.21 0.95
N ARG A 363 -14.12 37.06 2.06
CA ARG A 363 -13.88 35.74 2.69
C ARG A 363 -15.18 35.02 3.06
N ALA A 364 -16.18 35.75 3.57
CA ALA A 364 -17.48 35.17 3.88
C ALA A 364 -18.21 34.65 2.62
N ALA A 365 -18.20 35.42 1.53
CA ALA A 365 -18.80 35.00 0.26
C ALA A 365 -18.06 33.80 -0.36
N GLU A 366 -16.73 33.79 -0.30
CA GLU A 366 -15.91 32.65 -0.75
C GLU A 366 -16.20 31.39 0.09
N ALA A 367 -16.34 31.53 1.40
CA ALA A 367 -16.66 30.43 2.29
C ALA A 367 -18.04 29.82 1.99
N ASP A 368 -19.04 30.64 1.64
CA ASP A 368 -20.37 30.16 1.21
C ASP A 368 -20.30 29.37 -0.11
N ILE A 369 -19.53 29.85 -1.09
CA ILE A 369 -19.30 29.16 -2.37
C ILE A 369 -18.61 27.81 -2.12
N LEU A 370 -17.55 27.81 -1.29
CA LEU A 370 -16.77 26.62 -0.97
C LEU A 370 -17.62 25.57 -0.25
N ALA A 371 -18.44 25.99 0.72
CA ALA A 371 -19.35 25.13 1.44
C ALA A 371 -20.36 24.45 0.50
N GLY A 372 -20.94 25.19 -0.45
CA GLY A 372 -21.83 24.64 -1.47
C GLY A 372 -21.14 23.63 -2.39
N LEU A 373 -19.93 23.96 -2.86
CA LEU A 373 -19.14 23.11 -3.74
C LEU A 373 -18.74 21.79 -3.05
N ASN A 374 -18.28 21.88 -1.79
CA ASN A 374 -17.93 20.72 -0.98
C ASN A 374 -19.14 19.84 -0.63
N ALA A 375 -20.32 20.44 -0.40
CA ALA A 375 -21.54 19.68 -0.17
C ALA A 375 -21.94 18.86 -1.43
N THR A 376 -21.78 19.42 -2.63
CA THR A 376 -22.06 18.70 -3.89
C THR A 376 -20.99 17.64 -4.17
N GLN A 377 -19.71 17.94 -3.95
CA GLN A 377 -18.61 16.97 -4.11
C GLN A 377 -18.81 15.75 -3.21
N ARG A 378 -19.19 15.93 -1.94
CA ARG A 378 -19.45 14.81 -1.02
C ARG A 378 -20.62 13.92 -1.45
N LYS A 379 -21.67 14.52 -2.02
CA LYS A 379 -22.80 13.76 -2.57
C LYS A 379 -22.34 12.91 -3.75
N LEU A 380 -21.52 13.48 -4.65
CA LEU A 380 -20.93 12.75 -5.76
C LEU A 380 -20.08 11.58 -5.24
N ASP A 381 -19.15 11.83 -4.32
CA ASP A 381 -18.25 10.81 -3.77
C ASP A 381 -19.03 9.66 -3.10
N ALA A 382 -20.10 9.96 -2.35
CA ALA A 382 -20.95 8.95 -1.71
C ALA A 382 -21.76 8.15 -2.74
N LEU A 383 -22.24 8.82 -3.79
CA LEU A 383 -23.01 8.19 -4.86
C LEU A 383 -22.12 7.27 -5.71
N GLU A 384 -20.90 7.67 -6.03
CA GLU A 384 -19.93 6.86 -6.77
C GLU A 384 -19.57 5.56 -6.01
N ARG A 385 -19.40 5.63 -4.68
CA ARG A 385 -19.23 4.43 -3.85
C ARG A 385 -20.44 3.51 -3.88
N THR A 386 -21.64 4.09 -3.84
CA THR A 386 -22.90 3.32 -3.95
C THR A 386 -23.05 2.68 -5.32
N LEU A 387 -22.70 3.40 -6.39
CA LEU A 387 -22.69 2.89 -7.76
C LEU A 387 -21.72 1.72 -7.90
N ARG A 388 -20.49 1.85 -7.38
CA ARG A 388 -19.48 0.78 -7.42
C ARG A 388 -19.99 -0.51 -6.77
N SER A 389 -20.63 -0.41 -5.60
CA SER A 389 -21.22 -1.58 -4.92
C SER A 389 -22.37 -2.22 -5.73
N ALA A 390 -23.22 -1.40 -6.37
CA ALA A 390 -24.28 -1.90 -7.24
C ALA A 390 -23.73 -2.58 -8.51
N GLN A 391 -22.64 -2.04 -9.07
CA GLN A 391 -21.93 -2.60 -10.22
C GLN A 391 -21.27 -3.93 -9.89
N GLU A 392 -20.61 -4.03 -8.74
CA GLU A 392 -20.02 -5.28 -8.24
C GLU A 392 -21.09 -6.37 -8.03
N TYR A 393 -22.20 -6.03 -7.39
CA TYR A 393 -23.31 -6.98 -7.23
C TYR A 393 -23.90 -7.44 -8.59
N LEU A 394 -24.03 -6.51 -9.54
CA LEU A 394 -24.47 -6.84 -10.90
C LEU A 394 -23.46 -7.76 -11.61
N PHE A 395 -22.16 -7.54 -11.42
CA PHE A 395 -21.10 -8.41 -11.91
C PHE A 395 -21.17 -9.82 -11.31
N HIS A 396 -21.44 -9.94 -10.01
CA HIS A 396 -21.63 -11.24 -9.36
C HIS A 396 -22.78 -12.02 -10.01
N LEU A 397 -23.94 -11.37 -10.19
CA LEU A 397 -25.11 -11.98 -10.84
C LEU A 397 -24.81 -12.40 -12.28
N TRP A 398 -24.12 -11.55 -13.04
CA TRP A 398 -23.71 -11.86 -14.41
C TRP A 398 -22.74 -13.06 -14.44
N SER A 399 -21.72 -13.06 -13.57
CA SER A 399 -20.70 -14.12 -13.48
C SER A 399 -21.33 -15.47 -13.14
N LEU A 400 -22.19 -15.51 -12.13
CA LEU A 400 -22.95 -16.71 -11.76
C LEU A 400 -23.87 -17.18 -12.90
N ASN A 401 -24.39 -16.26 -13.70
CA ASN A 401 -25.18 -16.62 -14.88
C ASN A 401 -24.33 -17.21 -16.02
N LYS A 402 -23.01 -17.11 -15.99
CA LYS A 402 -22.13 -17.77 -16.97
C LYS A 402 -21.72 -19.18 -16.56
N LEU A 403 -21.86 -19.54 -15.29
CA LEU A 403 -21.56 -20.89 -14.80
C LEU A 403 -22.46 -21.94 -15.44
N ARG A 404 -21.96 -23.17 -15.60
CA ARG A 404 -22.76 -24.28 -16.15
C ARG A 404 -23.83 -24.76 -15.19
N TYR A 405 -23.44 -24.95 -13.93
CA TYR A 405 -24.28 -25.52 -12.89
C TYR A 405 -24.82 -24.39 -12.03
N LYS A 406 -26.14 -24.30 -11.94
CA LYS A 406 -26.84 -23.27 -11.17
C LYS A 406 -28.13 -23.89 -10.62
N PRO A 407 -28.60 -23.44 -9.45
CA PRO A 407 -29.91 -23.82 -8.95
C PRO A 407 -31.05 -23.38 -9.89
N GLU A 408 -32.16 -24.12 -9.88
CA GLU A 408 -33.34 -23.83 -10.71
C GLU A 408 -33.91 -22.43 -10.41
N PHE A 409 -34.11 -22.11 -9.13
CA PHE A 409 -34.64 -20.79 -8.70
C PHE A 409 -33.78 -19.62 -9.17
N PHE A 410 -32.45 -19.82 -9.32
CA PHE A 410 -31.55 -18.79 -9.83
C PHE A 410 -31.83 -18.54 -11.31
N THR A 411 -31.92 -19.61 -12.09
CA THR A 411 -32.17 -19.57 -13.54
C THR A 411 -33.53 -18.93 -13.86
N GLU A 412 -34.56 -19.16 -13.04
CA GLU A 412 -35.89 -18.58 -13.23
C GLU A 412 -35.92 -17.05 -13.04
N GLN A 413 -35.09 -16.51 -12.15
CA GLN A 413 -35.16 -15.09 -11.76
C GLN A 413 -34.08 -14.22 -12.41
N ILE A 414 -32.95 -14.79 -12.81
CA ILE A 414 -31.76 -14.04 -13.26
C ILE A 414 -32.02 -13.14 -14.47
N ALA A 415 -32.88 -13.57 -15.41
CA ALA A 415 -33.22 -12.78 -16.59
C ALA A 415 -33.87 -11.44 -16.24
N ARG A 416 -34.71 -11.40 -15.19
CA ARG A 416 -35.30 -10.15 -14.69
C ARG A 416 -34.27 -9.32 -13.94
N LYS A 417 -33.39 -9.94 -13.15
CA LYS A 417 -32.38 -9.25 -12.32
C LYS A 417 -31.32 -8.54 -13.19
N LEU A 418 -30.96 -9.12 -14.33
CA LEU A 418 -30.00 -8.53 -15.30
C LEU A 418 -30.65 -7.57 -16.31
N ASN A 419 -31.97 -7.34 -16.26
CA ASN A 419 -32.66 -6.48 -17.21
C ASN A 419 -32.73 -5.02 -16.70
N PRO A 420 -32.08 -4.05 -17.36
CA PRO A 420 -32.11 -2.64 -16.94
C PRO A 420 -33.48 -1.97 -17.11
N ASP A 421 -34.37 -2.52 -17.95
CA ASP A 421 -35.74 -1.99 -18.15
C ASP A 421 -36.73 -2.48 -17.08
N ALA A 422 -36.34 -3.48 -16.28
CA ALA A 422 -37.19 -4.03 -15.23
C ALA A 422 -37.04 -3.21 -13.94
N ALA A 423 -38.03 -2.35 -13.64
CA ALA A 423 -38.03 -1.54 -12.42
C ALA A 423 -37.77 -2.37 -11.15
N GLY A 424 -36.86 -1.89 -10.31
CA GLY A 424 -36.41 -2.56 -9.08
C GLY A 424 -35.42 -3.71 -9.29
N SER A 425 -34.96 -4.00 -10.51
CA SER A 425 -33.87 -4.94 -10.74
C SER A 425 -32.51 -4.34 -10.34
N PRO A 426 -31.50 -5.16 -9.99
CA PRO A 426 -30.13 -4.69 -9.78
C PRO A 426 -29.56 -3.92 -10.99
N ALA A 427 -29.82 -4.39 -12.22
CA ALA A 427 -29.40 -3.70 -13.43
C ALA A 427 -30.06 -2.32 -13.60
N HIS A 428 -31.35 -2.20 -13.26
CA HIS A 428 -32.06 -0.92 -13.28
C HIS A 428 -31.47 0.05 -12.25
N ARG A 429 -31.18 -0.44 -11.04
CA ARG A 429 -30.59 0.39 -9.98
C ARG A 429 -29.19 0.91 -10.37
N ALA A 430 -28.36 0.08 -11.00
CA ALA A 430 -27.06 0.52 -11.52
C ALA A 430 -27.21 1.60 -12.61
N ALA A 431 -28.21 1.46 -13.49
CA ALA A 431 -28.50 2.46 -14.52
C ALA A 431 -28.98 3.80 -13.93
N GLU A 432 -29.86 3.78 -12.91
CA GLU A 432 -30.30 4.97 -12.18
C GLU A 432 -29.11 5.70 -11.54
N LEU A 433 -28.31 4.97 -10.76
CA LEU A 433 -27.12 5.50 -10.10
C LEU A 433 -26.12 6.10 -11.10
N THR A 434 -25.93 5.45 -12.25
CA THR A 434 -25.07 5.97 -13.33
C THR A 434 -25.59 7.30 -13.88
N ALA A 435 -26.91 7.44 -14.05
CA ALA A 435 -27.53 8.69 -14.50
C ALA A 435 -27.44 9.81 -13.46
N GLU A 436 -27.62 9.47 -12.17
CA GLU A 436 -27.47 10.40 -11.05
C GLU A 436 -26.02 10.91 -10.95
N VAL A 437 -25.01 10.02 -11.04
CA VAL A 437 -23.59 10.40 -11.04
C VAL A 437 -23.26 11.34 -12.21
N ARG A 438 -23.74 11.02 -13.41
CA ARG A 438 -23.55 11.88 -14.59
C ARG A 438 -24.16 13.26 -14.39
N THR A 439 -25.32 13.35 -13.73
CA THR A 439 -25.97 14.63 -13.44
C THR A 439 -25.14 15.47 -12.48
N LEU A 440 -24.71 14.89 -11.35
CA LEU A 440 -23.89 15.60 -10.36
C LEU A 440 -22.53 16.07 -10.93
N ARG A 441 -21.91 15.27 -11.80
CA ARG A 441 -20.66 15.66 -12.49
C ARG A 441 -20.81 16.91 -13.37
N THR A 442 -22.02 17.26 -13.81
CA THR A 442 -22.26 18.52 -14.55
C THR A 442 -22.37 19.75 -13.65
N GLU A 443 -22.59 19.58 -12.34
CA GLU A 443 -22.71 20.65 -11.37
C GLU A 443 -21.36 21.06 -10.76
N LEU A 444 -20.30 20.29 -11.03
CA LEU A 444 -18.96 20.45 -10.48
C LEU A 444 -17.93 20.65 -11.61
N PRO A 445 -16.81 21.35 -11.36
CA PRO A 445 -15.63 21.24 -12.20
C PRO A 445 -15.09 19.80 -12.16
N TRP A 446 -15.30 19.02 -13.23
CA TRP A 446 -14.98 17.60 -13.28
C TRP A 446 -14.38 17.20 -14.63
N SER A 447 -13.24 16.52 -14.58
CA SER A 447 -12.62 15.78 -15.67
C SER A 447 -11.71 14.69 -15.08
N MET A 448 -11.33 13.74 -15.93
CA MET A 448 -10.25 12.79 -15.63
C MET A 448 -8.87 13.44 -15.78
N ASP A 449 -8.77 14.54 -16.54
CA ASP A 449 -7.55 15.34 -16.74
C ASP A 449 -7.49 16.50 -15.72
N GLN A 450 -6.35 16.64 -15.03
CA GLN A 450 -6.16 17.66 -14.01
C GLN A 450 -6.10 19.09 -14.58
N ASP A 451 -5.53 19.29 -15.77
CA ASP A 451 -5.46 20.62 -16.42
C ASP A 451 -6.86 21.09 -16.84
N GLU A 452 -7.71 20.15 -17.27
CA GLU A 452 -9.12 20.45 -17.57
C GLU A 452 -9.90 20.80 -16.31
N VAL A 453 -9.67 20.11 -15.20
CA VAL A 453 -10.27 20.43 -13.89
C VAL A 453 -9.86 21.82 -13.45
N ASP A 454 -8.58 22.17 -13.55
CA ASP A 454 -8.07 23.50 -13.20
C ASP A 454 -8.71 24.60 -14.08
N ALA A 455 -8.85 24.35 -15.39
CA ALA A 455 -9.50 25.28 -16.31
C ALA A 455 -11.02 25.42 -16.07
N GLN A 456 -11.70 24.36 -15.65
CA GLN A 456 -13.10 24.42 -15.23
C GLN A 456 -13.27 25.14 -13.90
N ALA A 457 -12.37 24.91 -12.93
CA ALA A 457 -12.38 25.55 -11.63
C ALA A 457 -12.16 27.07 -11.73
N LEU A 458 -11.26 27.51 -12.62
CA LEU A 458 -11.06 28.93 -12.93
C LEU A 458 -12.32 29.60 -13.50
N ARG A 459 -13.01 28.92 -14.43
CA ARG A 459 -14.29 29.41 -14.98
C ARG A 459 -15.37 29.48 -13.91
N TYR A 460 -15.50 28.43 -13.11
CA TYR A 460 -16.44 28.37 -12.00
C TYR A 460 -16.20 29.52 -11.01
N ALA A 461 -14.95 29.76 -10.61
CA ALA A 461 -14.59 30.86 -9.72
C ALA A 461 -14.96 32.24 -10.32
N ALA A 462 -14.69 32.45 -11.61
CA ALA A 462 -15.04 33.69 -12.30
C ALA A 462 -16.56 33.91 -12.38
N ASP A 463 -17.33 32.86 -12.68
CA ASP A 463 -18.80 32.91 -12.77
C ASP A 463 -19.46 33.21 -11.41
N HIS A 464 -18.80 32.84 -10.31
CA HIS A 464 -19.24 33.13 -8.94
C HIS A 464 -18.66 34.43 -8.35
N GLY A 465 -17.93 35.22 -9.16
CA GLY A 465 -17.44 36.54 -8.77
C GLY A 465 -16.19 36.55 -7.88
N MET A 466 -15.40 35.47 -7.86
CA MET A 466 -14.14 35.42 -7.12
C MET A 466 -13.04 36.25 -7.81
N ARG A 467 -12.05 36.73 -7.04
CA ARG A 467 -10.92 37.51 -7.56
C ARG A 467 -9.92 36.61 -8.30
N THR A 468 -9.26 37.15 -9.32
CA THR A 468 -8.35 36.39 -10.20
C THR A 468 -7.12 35.79 -9.50
N ALA A 469 -6.75 36.27 -8.31
CA ALA A 469 -5.64 35.71 -7.51
C ALA A 469 -6.08 34.59 -6.55
N ARG A 470 -7.39 34.35 -6.40
CA ARG A 470 -7.99 33.33 -5.54
C ARG A 470 -8.42 32.16 -6.41
N VAL A 471 -7.75 31.03 -6.29
CA VAL A 471 -7.98 29.85 -7.16
C VAL A 471 -8.64 28.75 -6.36
N LEU A 472 -9.70 28.16 -6.93
CA LEU A 472 -10.30 26.93 -6.41
C LEU A 472 -9.40 25.75 -6.77
N GLN A 473 -8.89 25.06 -5.76
CA GLN A 473 -8.09 23.85 -5.92
C GLN A 473 -8.85 22.65 -5.35
N ARG A 474 -8.91 21.57 -6.14
CA ARG A 474 -9.41 20.27 -5.69
C ARG A 474 -8.28 19.53 -4.96
N VAL A 475 -8.54 19.12 -3.73
CA VAL A 475 -7.59 18.47 -2.81
C VAL A 475 -8.15 17.09 -2.43
N PRO A 476 -7.35 16.02 -2.43
CA PRO A 476 -7.81 14.70 -2.00
C PRO A 476 -8.19 14.70 -0.52
N LEU A 477 -9.27 14.01 -0.18
CA LEU A 477 -9.62 13.71 1.21
C LEU A 477 -8.75 12.60 1.80
N ALA A 478 -8.76 12.46 3.12
CA ALA A 478 -8.14 11.33 3.81
C ALA A 478 -8.61 10.01 3.16
N PRO A 479 -7.67 9.11 2.80
CA PRO A 479 -7.98 7.90 2.10
C PRO A 479 -8.79 6.94 2.97
N TYR A 480 -9.49 6.02 2.32
CA TYR A 480 -9.87 4.76 2.96
C TYR A 480 -8.64 3.86 3.02
N GLU A 481 -8.62 2.95 3.98
CA GLU A 481 -7.51 2.02 4.19
C GLU A 481 -8.01 0.60 3.95
N GLU A 482 -7.35 -0.10 3.03
CA GLU A 482 -7.62 -1.49 2.72
C GLU A 482 -6.58 -2.38 3.40
N SER A 483 -7.05 -3.40 4.12
CA SER A 483 -6.16 -4.36 4.77
C SER A 483 -5.51 -5.27 3.73
N SER A 484 -4.18 -5.39 3.77
CA SER A 484 -3.42 -6.30 2.91
C SER A 484 -3.44 -7.72 3.44
N ASP A 485 -3.36 -8.69 2.52
CA ASP A 485 -3.09 -10.09 2.86
C ASP A 485 -1.66 -10.27 3.40
N PRO A 486 -1.42 -11.21 4.34
CA PRO A 486 -0.09 -11.47 4.88
C PRO A 486 0.92 -11.80 3.79
N VAL A 487 2.18 -11.46 4.02
CA VAL A 487 3.33 -11.77 3.16
C VAL A 487 4.02 -13.03 3.67
N VAL A 488 4.34 -13.95 2.76
CA VAL A 488 5.27 -15.05 3.02
C VAL A 488 6.61 -14.69 2.40
N LEU A 489 7.68 -14.82 3.19
CA LEU A 489 9.06 -14.66 2.78
C LEU A 489 9.79 -16.00 2.86
N LEU A 490 10.63 -16.26 1.87
CA LEU A 490 11.45 -17.45 1.72
C LEU A 490 12.91 -17.01 1.60
N ARG A 491 13.77 -17.44 2.52
CA ARG A 491 15.22 -17.23 2.44
C ARG A 491 15.90 -18.57 2.16
N GLY A 492 16.82 -18.62 1.20
CA GLY A 492 17.49 -19.87 0.82
C GLY A 492 16.80 -20.66 -0.30
N ALA A 493 15.90 -20.01 -1.06
CA ALA A 493 15.19 -20.65 -2.18
C ALA A 493 16.09 -20.88 -3.43
N ASN A 494 17.36 -20.45 -3.37
CA ASN A 494 18.38 -20.48 -4.42
C ASN A 494 17.91 -19.86 -5.74
N LEU A 495 17.62 -18.56 -5.76
CA LEU A 495 17.38 -17.85 -7.02
C LEU A 495 18.68 -17.78 -7.86
N HIS A 496 18.79 -18.58 -8.93
CA HIS A 496 20.01 -18.68 -9.76
C HIS A 496 20.20 -17.55 -10.78
N ALA A 497 19.16 -16.76 -11.06
CA ALA A 497 19.23 -15.67 -12.03
C ALA A 497 18.48 -14.44 -11.48
N PRO A 498 19.04 -13.23 -11.59
CA PRO A 498 18.33 -12.02 -11.23
C PRO A 498 17.08 -11.88 -12.11
N LEU A 499 15.95 -11.50 -11.51
CA LEU A 499 14.67 -11.39 -12.25
C LEU A 499 14.68 -10.24 -13.27
N ASP A 500 15.61 -9.30 -13.16
CA ASP A 500 15.87 -8.22 -14.11
C ASP A 500 17.38 -8.00 -14.28
N ARG A 501 17.80 -7.44 -15.43
CA ARG A 501 19.19 -7.10 -15.70
C ARG A 501 19.47 -5.66 -15.27
N ASP A 502 20.46 -5.47 -14.40
CA ASP A 502 21.01 -4.14 -14.07
C ASP A 502 21.80 -3.48 -15.23
N SER A 503 21.79 -4.07 -16.44
CA SER A 503 22.52 -3.58 -17.60
C SER A 503 21.84 -3.94 -18.92
N LEU A 504 21.97 -3.03 -19.89
CA LEU A 504 21.51 -3.23 -21.26
C LEU A 504 22.05 -4.54 -21.85
N LEU A 505 21.20 -5.27 -22.57
CA LEU A 505 21.51 -6.55 -23.18
C LEU A 505 22.53 -6.38 -24.33
N PRO A 506 23.75 -6.94 -24.23
CA PRO A 506 24.78 -6.75 -25.24
C PRO A 506 24.50 -7.59 -26.50
N CYS A 507 24.02 -6.92 -27.53
CA CYS A 507 23.78 -7.52 -28.83
C CYS A 507 25.07 -7.61 -29.66
N ARG A 508 25.16 -8.65 -30.51
CA ARG A 508 26.34 -8.94 -31.34
C ARG A 508 26.03 -8.77 -32.82
N THR A 509 27.06 -8.48 -33.60
CA THR A 509 26.99 -8.35 -35.05
C THR A 509 27.67 -9.55 -35.70
N GLU A 510 27.43 -9.76 -37.00
CA GLU A 510 27.96 -10.92 -37.73
C GLU A 510 29.49 -11.05 -37.64
N GLU A 511 30.24 -9.94 -37.64
CA GLU A 511 31.70 -9.90 -37.52
C GLU A 511 32.21 -10.18 -36.10
N ARG A 512 31.35 -10.16 -35.08
CA ARG A 512 31.72 -10.49 -33.69
C ARG A 512 31.39 -11.94 -33.31
N LEU A 513 30.81 -12.73 -34.23
CA LEU A 513 30.60 -14.16 -34.02
C LEU A 513 31.93 -14.91 -33.92
N ILE A 514 31.94 -15.99 -33.14
CA ILE A 514 33.15 -16.79 -32.94
C ILE A 514 33.47 -17.60 -34.19
N THR A 515 34.69 -17.44 -34.68
CA THR A 515 35.19 -18.14 -35.88
C THR A 515 36.22 -19.24 -35.55
N ALA A 516 36.84 -19.16 -34.37
CA ALA A 516 37.76 -20.18 -33.87
C ALA A 516 37.89 -20.17 -32.34
N VAL A 517 38.24 -21.32 -31.77
CA VAL A 517 38.77 -21.47 -30.40
C VAL A 517 39.96 -22.45 -30.48
N GLY A 518 41.18 -21.92 -30.45
CA GLY A 518 42.40 -22.70 -30.64
C GLY A 518 42.39 -23.48 -31.96
N PRO A 519 42.53 -24.83 -31.96
CA PRO A 519 42.53 -25.64 -33.19
C PRO A 519 41.14 -25.85 -33.82
N VAL A 520 40.06 -25.51 -33.11
CA VAL A 520 38.68 -25.67 -33.60
C VAL A 520 38.27 -24.41 -34.35
N THR A 521 38.11 -24.51 -35.66
CA THR A 521 37.78 -23.39 -36.56
C THR A 521 36.51 -23.68 -37.38
N GLU A 522 35.96 -22.67 -38.06
CA GLU A 522 34.85 -22.85 -39.01
C GLU A 522 35.10 -24.01 -40.00
N LEU A 523 36.33 -24.17 -40.49
CA LEU A 523 36.69 -25.26 -41.41
C LEU A 523 36.55 -26.64 -40.76
N THR A 524 36.89 -26.76 -39.48
CA THR A 524 36.83 -28.04 -38.75
C THR A 524 35.41 -28.49 -38.43
N VAL A 525 34.45 -27.56 -38.40
CA VAL A 525 33.03 -27.83 -38.11
C VAL A 525 32.13 -27.75 -39.36
N ALA A 526 32.69 -27.42 -40.52
CA ALA A 526 31.92 -27.25 -41.76
C ALA A 526 31.09 -28.49 -42.14
N ALA A 527 31.61 -29.70 -41.86
CA ALA A 527 30.89 -30.95 -42.09
C ALA A 527 29.71 -31.15 -41.13
N ASP A 528 29.80 -30.61 -39.91
CA ASP A 528 28.71 -30.63 -38.93
C ASP A 528 27.60 -29.63 -39.36
N VAL A 529 27.99 -28.42 -39.81
CA VAL A 529 27.06 -27.43 -40.37
C VAL A 529 26.31 -27.98 -41.59
N ALA A 530 27.00 -28.69 -42.49
CA ALA A 530 26.40 -29.24 -43.71
C ALA A 530 25.36 -30.36 -43.45
N GLN A 531 25.33 -30.94 -42.24
CA GLN A 531 24.29 -31.92 -41.86
C GLN A 531 22.95 -31.26 -41.52
N VAL A 532 22.96 -29.96 -41.17
CA VAL A 532 21.73 -29.22 -40.88
C VAL A 532 21.17 -28.66 -42.19
N ASN A 533 19.88 -28.93 -42.44
CA ASN A 533 19.21 -28.37 -43.61
C ASN A 533 18.88 -26.89 -43.39
N THR A 534 19.78 -26.01 -43.84
CA THR A 534 19.62 -24.55 -43.72
C THR A 534 18.97 -23.92 -44.95
N ALA A 535 18.42 -24.71 -45.88
CA ALA A 535 17.76 -24.18 -47.06
C ALA A 535 16.52 -23.37 -46.64
N ARG A 536 16.38 -22.15 -47.18
CA ARG A 536 15.26 -21.21 -46.89
C ARG A 536 15.22 -20.70 -45.43
N LEU A 537 16.31 -20.84 -44.68
CA LEU A 537 16.49 -20.16 -43.39
C LEU A 537 17.22 -18.82 -43.58
N PRO A 538 17.21 -17.91 -42.59
CA PRO A 538 17.97 -16.66 -42.66
C PRO A 538 19.46 -16.87 -42.95
N ALA A 539 20.07 -15.97 -43.72
CA ALA A 539 21.42 -16.12 -44.25
C ALA A 539 22.52 -16.28 -43.18
N LEU A 540 22.30 -15.74 -41.98
CA LEU A 540 23.26 -15.81 -40.86
C LEU A 540 23.18 -17.13 -40.08
N VAL A 541 22.14 -17.96 -40.27
CA VAL A 541 21.94 -19.23 -39.54
C VAL A 541 23.13 -20.19 -39.66
N PRO A 542 23.71 -20.45 -40.85
CA PRO A 542 24.88 -21.32 -40.98
C PRO A 542 26.09 -20.85 -40.15
N ARG A 543 26.31 -19.53 -40.03
CA ARG A 543 27.40 -18.97 -39.22
C ARG A 543 27.13 -19.13 -37.72
N LEU A 544 25.89 -18.93 -37.29
CA LEU A 544 25.48 -19.17 -35.90
C LEU A 544 25.57 -20.67 -35.52
N LEU A 545 25.36 -21.58 -36.47
CA LEU A 545 25.59 -23.02 -36.29
C LEU A 545 27.09 -23.34 -36.22
N ALA A 546 27.92 -22.71 -37.06
CA ALA A 546 29.36 -22.86 -37.00
C ALA A 546 29.91 -22.44 -35.62
N GLU A 547 29.51 -21.27 -35.11
CA GLU A 547 29.82 -20.80 -33.75
C GLU A 547 29.44 -21.85 -32.70
N PHE A 548 28.21 -22.39 -32.77
CA PHE A 548 27.75 -23.42 -31.83
C PHE A 548 28.62 -24.69 -31.84
N PHE A 549 28.94 -25.22 -33.02
CA PHE A 549 29.78 -26.42 -33.13
C PHE A 549 31.23 -26.16 -32.72
N ILE A 550 31.75 -24.95 -32.93
CA ILE A 550 33.07 -24.54 -32.42
C ILE A 550 33.07 -24.57 -30.90
N LEU A 551 32.08 -23.92 -30.27
CA LEU A 551 31.96 -23.86 -28.81
C LEU A 551 31.75 -25.25 -28.19
N ASP A 552 30.86 -26.06 -28.75
CA ASP A 552 30.60 -27.44 -28.30
C ASP A 552 31.88 -28.29 -28.34
N ARG A 553 32.57 -28.30 -29.49
CA ARG A 553 33.79 -29.09 -29.68
C ARG A 553 34.95 -28.57 -28.83
N ALA A 554 35.08 -27.26 -28.67
CA ALA A 554 36.08 -26.65 -27.80
C ALA A 554 35.87 -27.06 -26.34
N ARG A 555 34.61 -27.03 -25.86
CA ARG A 555 34.25 -27.47 -24.52
C ARG A 555 34.43 -28.98 -24.33
N ALA A 556 34.17 -29.79 -25.36
CA ALA A 556 34.46 -31.23 -25.36
C ALA A 556 35.95 -31.55 -25.28
N GLN A 557 36.81 -30.68 -25.84
CA GLN A 557 38.27 -30.81 -25.78
C GLN A 557 38.90 -30.14 -24.55
N GLY A 558 38.10 -29.51 -23.68
CA GLY A 558 38.60 -28.80 -22.50
C GLY A 558 39.40 -27.53 -22.84
N LEU A 559 39.13 -26.91 -23.99
CA LEU A 559 39.77 -25.65 -24.38
C LEU A 559 39.19 -24.46 -23.60
N ASP A 560 40.03 -23.45 -23.39
CA ASP A 560 39.62 -22.18 -22.78
C ASP A 560 38.83 -21.33 -23.78
N LEU A 561 37.53 -21.16 -23.52
CA LEU A 561 36.65 -20.34 -24.37
C LEU A 561 37.03 -18.85 -24.34
N GLY A 562 37.76 -18.39 -23.33
CA GLY A 562 38.28 -17.01 -23.27
C GLY A 562 39.30 -16.69 -24.37
N GLN A 563 39.82 -17.71 -25.07
CA GLN A 563 40.74 -17.57 -26.21
C GLN A 563 40.01 -17.59 -27.58
N ALA A 564 38.69 -17.40 -27.59
CA ALA A 564 37.90 -17.37 -28.82
C ALA A 564 38.30 -16.20 -29.75
N GLU A 565 38.37 -16.46 -31.05
CA GLU A 565 38.44 -15.42 -32.09
C GLU A 565 37.03 -14.91 -32.38
N GLY A 566 36.60 -13.91 -31.61
CA GLY A 566 35.27 -13.30 -31.64
C GLY A 566 34.86 -12.76 -30.26
N ALA A 567 33.58 -12.42 -30.09
CA ALA A 567 33.00 -12.10 -28.79
C ALA A 567 32.13 -13.26 -28.32
N LEU A 568 32.38 -13.74 -27.08
CA LEU A 568 31.54 -14.75 -26.46
C LEU A 568 30.08 -14.28 -26.38
N PRO A 569 29.10 -15.18 -26.60
CA PRO A 569 27.71 -14.86 -26.33
C PRO A 569 27.51 -14.60 -24.84
N GLU A 570 26.57 -13.72 -24.53
CA GLU A 570 26.20 -13.35 -23.15
C GLU A 570 25.80 -14.57 -22.30
N TYR A 571 25.05 -15.50 -22.92
CA TYR A 571 24.54 -16.70 -22.25
C TYR A 571 25.07 -17.99 -22.91
N GLY A 572 25.01 -19.09 -22.17
CA GLY A 572 25.17 -20.43 -22.75
C GLY A 572 26.61 -20.87 -23.02
N THR A 573 27.59 -20.26 -22.34
CA THR A 573 29.02 -20.64 -22.40
C THR A 573 29.50 -21.37 -21.13
N GLU A 574 28.72 -21.32 -20.06
CA GLU A 574 29.05 -21.91 -18.76
C GLU A 574 28.93 -23.45 -18.75
N ALA A 575 29.41 -24.08 -17.67
CA ALA A 575 29.17 -25.51 -17.46
C ALA A 575 27.68 -25.75 -17.19
N TRP A 576 27.07 -26.72 -17.88
CA TRP A 576 25.68 -27.06 -17.61
C TRP A 576 25.53 -27.77 -16.26
N ALA A 577 24.55 -27.32 -15.49
CA ALA A 577 23.92 -28.04 -14.41
C ALA A 577 22.40 -28.01 -14.65
N GLN A 578 21.66 -28.89 -13.97
CA GLN A 578 20.20 -28.79 -13.99
C GLN A 578 19.82 -27.40 -13.50
N PRO A 579 19.08 -26.61 -14.31
CA PRO A 579 18.70 -25.27 -13.92
C PRO A 579 17.86 -25.32 -12.64
N TRP A 580 17.65 -24.22 -11.94
CA TRP A 580 16.59 -24.07 -10.95
C TRP A 580 16.20 -22.59 -10.94
N GLN A 581 14.94 -22.30 -11.24
CA GLN A 581 14.45 -20.93 -11.33
C GLN A 581 13.06 -20.90 -10.69
N PRO A 582 12.98 -20.67 -9.37
CA PRO A 582 11.72 -20.50 -8.65
C PRO A 582 10.81 -19.54 -9.39
N LEU A 583 9.58 -19.96 -9.66
CA LEU A 583 8.60 -19.15 -10.40
C LEU A 583 7.36 -18.91 -9.55
N TYR A 584 6.82 -19.96 -8.92
CA TYR A 584 5.59 -19.89 -8.16
C TYR A 584 5.78 -20.25 -6.69
N LEU A 585 5.08 -19.50 -5.83
CA LEU A 585 4.66 -19.93 -4.52
C LEU A 585 3.26 -20.54 -4.64
N THR A 586 3.13 -21.81 -4.35
CA THR A 586 1.83 -22.49 -4.23
C THR A 586 1.57 -22.78 -2.76
N TRP A 587 0.41 -22.37 -2.26
CA TRP A 587 0.05 -22.53 -0.85
C TRP A 587 -1.40 -22.97 -0.69
N SER A 588 -1.63 -23.73 0.37
CA SER A 588 -2.95 -24.10 0.89
C SER A 588 -2.91 -24.01 2.40
N ALA A 589 -3.96 -23.47 2.97
CA ALA A 589 -4.10 -23.27 4.40
C ALA A 589 -5.54 -23.50 4.82
N ASN A 590 -5.74 -23.89 6.07
CA ASN A 590 -7.05 -23.78 6.71
C ASN A 590 -7.06 -22.49 7.52
N TYR A 591 -8.12 -21.72 7.33
CA TYR A 591 -8.43 -20.59 8.17
C TYR A 591 -9.53 -20.97 9.15
N VAL A 592 -9.30 -20.72 10.44
CA VAL A 592 -10.32 -20.90 11.46
C VAL A 592 -10.81 -19.53 11.90
N ALA A 593 -12.05 -19.21 11.54
CA ALA A 593 -12.64 -17.92 11.87
C ALA A 593 -13.05 -17.89 13.35
N ILE A 594 -12.67 -16.83 14.02
CA ILE A 594 -13.04 -16.53 15.40
C ILE A 594 -13.98 -15.32 15.34
N PRO A 595 -15.28 -15.49 15.64
CA PRO A 595 -16.23 -14.38 15.65
C PRO A 595 -15.73 -13.26 16.55
N PHE A 596 -15.92 -12.00 16.13
CA PHE A 596 -15.55 -10.85 16.97
C PHE A 596 -16.38 -10.83 18.26
N GLN A 597 -17.68 -11.11 18.12
CA GLN A 597 -18.67 -11.17 19.17
C GLN A 597 -19.60 -12.38 18.91
N GLU A 598 -20.06 -13.05 19.96
CA GLU A 598 -21.07 -14.10 19.84
C GLU A 598 -22.49 -13.51 19.68
N PRO A 599 -23.49 -14.29 19.21
CA PRO A 599 -24.87 -13.82 19.07
C PRO A 599 -25.52 -13.34 20.38
N ASP A 600 -24.99 -13.75 21.54
CA ASP A 600 -25.44 -13.29 22.86
C ASP A 600 -24.81 -11.95 23.30
N GLY A 601 -23.89 -11.42 22.51
CA GLY A 601 -23.18 -10.17 22.75
C GLY A 601 -21.86 -10.31 23.52
N SER A 602 -21.38 -11.52 23.81
CA SER A 602 -20.06 -11.70 24.44
C SER A 602 -18.90 -11.43 23.46
N GLU A 603 -17.94 -10.59 23.87
CA GLU A 603 -16.75 -10.24 23.06
C GLU A 603 -15.69 -11.34 23.19
N ASN A 604 -15.19 -11.88 22.06
CA ASN A 604 -14.11 -12.88 22.06
C ASN A 604 -12.72 -12.24 22.03
N TRP A 605 -12.63 -10.98 21.59
CA TRP A 605 -11.39 -10.22 21.43
C TRP A 605 -11.32 -9.06 22.42
N ARG A 606 -10.19 -8.96 23.13
CA ARG A 606 -9.92 -7.89 24.10
C ARG A 606 -8.90 -6.90 23.55
N PHE A 607 -9.26 -5.62 23.52
CA PHE A 607 -8.34 -4.53 23.19
C PHE A 607 -7.51 -4.13 24.41
N ASP A 608 -6.18 -4.20 24.30
CA ASP A 608 -5.24 -3.86 25.37
C ASP A 608 -4.82 -2.37 25.39
N GLY A 609 -5.38 -1.56 24.47
CA GLY A 609 -5.02 -0.16 24.27
C GLY A 609 -4.09 0.05 23.07
N THR A 610 -3.53 -1.02 22.51
CA THR A 610 -2.71 -1.01 21.29
C THR A 610 -3.20 -2.02 20.26
N ARG A 611 -3.57 -3.23 20.70
CA ARG A 611 -4.04 -4.32 19.83
C ARG A 611 -5.15 -5.14 20.46
N TYR A 612 -5.93 -5.82 19.62
CA TYR A 612 -6.88 -6.85 19.98
C TYR A 612 -6.16 -8.18 20.14
N ARG A 613 -6.40 -8.83 21.27
CA ARG A 613 -5.93 -10.18 21.58
C ARG A 613 -7.12 -11.08 21.78
N TRP A 614 -7.06 -12.27 21.21
CA TRP A 614 -8.08 -13.28 21.43
C TRP A 614 -8.04 -13.77 22.88
N THR A 615 -9.21 -14.02 23.48
CA THR A 615 -9.33 -14.42 24.89
C THR A 615 -9.43 -15.93 25.12
N GLY A 616 -9.28 -16.73 24.07
CA GLY A 616 -9.47 -18.19 24.11
C GLY A 616 -10.95 -18.63 24.15
N ASN A 617 -11.89 -17.68 24.10
CA ASN A 617 -13.33 -17.94 24.09
C ASN A 617 -13.92 -17.81 22.69
N GLY A 618 -15.09 -18.40 22.49
CA GLY A 618 -15.88 -18.23 21.27
C GLY A 618 -16.15 -19.54 20.55
N THR A 619 -17.17 -19.53 19.70
CA THR A 619 -17.55 -20.68 18.89
C THR A 619 -16.54 -20.84 17.76
N VAL A 620 -15.70 -21.87 17.85
CA VAL A 620 -14.80 -22.26 16.77
C VAL A 620 -15.63 -22.72 15.57
N THR A 621 -15.56 -21.96 14.48
CA THR A 621 -16.21 -22.30 13.20
C THR A 621 -15.51 -23.48 12.53
N HIS A 622 -16.11 -24.03 11.45
CA HIS A 622 -15.42 -25.04 10.66
C HIS A 622 -14.19 -24.44 9.97
N ARG A 623 -13.21 -25.29 9.63
CA ARG A 623 -12.01 -24.88 8.89
C ARG A 623 -12.39 -24.46 7.47
N ILE A 624 -12.11 -23.21 7.11
CA ILE A 624 -12.34 -22.65 5.78
C ILE A 624 -11.07 -22.88 4.95
N PRO A 625 -11.10 -23.73 3.90
CA PRO A 625 -9.95 -23.96 3.06
C PRO A 625 -9.70 -22.75 2.15
N ALA A 626 -8.48 -22.22 2.23
CA ALA A 626 -7.96 -21.18 1.35
C ALA A 626 -6.71 -21.69 0.62
N SER A 627 -6.53 -21.24 -0.62
CA SER A 627 -5.34 -21.59 -1.39
C SER A 627 -5.01 -20.52 -2.42
N GLY A 628 -3.76 -20.44 -2.84
CA GLY A 628 -3.33 -19.52 -3.87
C GLY A 628 -2.09 -19.99 -4.61
N ARG A 629 -1.89 -19.41 -5.78
CA ARG A 629 -0.68 -19.57 -6.61
C ARG A 629 -0.21 -18.18 -6.99
N GLN A 630 1.02 -17.84 -6.62
CA GLN A 630 1.54 -16.50 -6.77
C GLN A 630 2.93 -16.54 -7.41
N ILE A 631 3.25 -15.56 -8.26
CA ILE A 631 4.58 -15.44 -8.86
C ILE A 631 5.55 -14.93 -7.77
N LEU A 632 6.67 -15.62 -7.59
CA LEU A 632 7.70 -15.23 -6.62
C LEU A 632 8.51 -14.04 -7.15
N THR A 633 8.82 -13.09 -6.28
CA THR A 633 9.61 -11.89 -6.60
C THR A 633 10.69 -11.64 -5.53
N PRO A 634 11.85 -11.05 -5.85
CA PRO A 634 12.96 -10.82 -4.95
C PRO A 634 12.78 -9.44 -4.29
N THR A 635 11.57 -9.18 -3.81
CA THR A 635 11.12 -7.84 -3.41
C THR A 635 11.88 -7.33 -2.19
N SER A 636 12.24 -8.22 -1.26
CA SER A 636 12.93 -7.87 -0.02
C SER A 636 14.27 -7.16 -0.27
N GLY A 637 15.16 -7.78 -1.05
CA GLY A 637 16.49 -7.23 -1.34
C GLY A 637 16.44 -5.85 -2.00
N HIS A 638 15.52 -5.66 -2.95
CA HIS A 638 15.30 -4.37 -3.63
C HIS A 638 14.74 -3.30 -2.68
N GLN A 639 13.77 -3.65 -1.83
CA GLN A 639 13.21 -2.71 -0.85
C GLN A 639 14.26 -2.26 0.17
N LEU A 640 15.05 -3.20 0.71
CA LEU A 640 16.12 -2.89 1.66
C LEU A 640 17.23 -2.06 1.02
N GLU A 641 17.60 -2.37 -0.22
CA GLU A 641 18.59 -1.59 -0.97
C GLU A 641 18.11 -0.14 -1.23
N GLY A 642 16.85 0.02 -1.67
CA GLY A 642 16.25 1.33 -1.88
C GLY A 642 16.17 2.16 -0.58
N ARG A 643 15.83 1.52 0.55
CA ARG A 643 15.83 2.16 1.88
C ARG A 643 17.23 2.58 2.30
N LEU A 644 18.24 1.73 2.08
CA LEU A 644 19.64 2.08 2.35
C LEU A 644 20.09 3.28 1.50
N ALA A 645 19.71 3.31 0.23
CA ALA A 645 20.00 4.43 -0.67
C ALA A 645 19.33 5.73 -0.19
N ALA A 646 18.06 5.67 0.23
CA ALA A 646 17.34 6.80 0.79
C ALA A 646 17.99 7.31 2.09
N HIS A 647 18.36 6.41 3.00
CA HIS A 647 19.02 6.76 4.26
C HIS A 647 20.42 7.37 4.05
N ALA A 648 21.15 6.90 3.03
CA ALA A 648 22.46 7.45 2.70
C ALA A 648 22.39 8.78 1.93
N ASN A 649 21.22 9.15 1.40
CA ASN A 649 21.07 10.32 0.55
C ASN A 649 21.33 11.62 1.35
N GLY A 650 22.26 12.45 0.86
CA GLY A 650 22.62 13.73 1.50
C GLY A 650 23.49 13.60 2.76
N ARG A 651 23.78 12.39 3.25
CA ARG A 651 24.64 12.14 4.40
C ARG A 651 26.12 12.11 4.00
N THR A 652 26.97 12.78 4.78
CA THR A 652 28.43 12.85 4.54
C THR A 652 29.26 12.09 5.57
N ASP A 653 28.60 11.59 6.62
CA ASP A 653 29.17 10.80 7.71
C ASP A 653 29.32 9.31 7.37
N LEU A 654 28.73 8.85 6.27
CA LEU A 654 28.75 7.46 5.82
C LEU A 654 29.82 7.22 4.74
N ASP A 655 30.52 6.10 4.80
CA ASP A 655 31.51 5.69 3.80
C ASP A 655 30.82 5.27 2.48
N PRO A 656 31.02 6.00 1.35
CA PRO A 656 30.35 5.69 0.09
C PRO A 656 30.67 4.31 -0.49
N ASP A 657 31.87 3.78 -0.23
CA ASP A 657 32.28 2.47 -0.75
C ASP A 657 31.64 1.34 0.07
N MET A 658 31.52 1.54 1.39
CA MET A 658 30.74 0.65 2.27
C MET A 658 29.27 0.60 1.83
N ILE A 659 28.64 1.76 1.60
CA ILE A 659 27.24 1.82 1.15
C ILE A 659 27.06 1.11 -0.18
N ARG A 660 27.96 1.34 -1.16
CA ARG A 660 27.91 0.66 -2.45
C ARG A 660 28.02 -0.86 -2.29
N SER A 661 28.91 -1.33 -1.42
CA SER A 661 29.06 -2.76 -1.12
C SER A 661 27.82 -3.36 -0.46
N LEU A 662 27.23 -2.69 0.53
CA LEU A 662 26.01 -3.13 1.21
C LEU A 662 24.83 -3.18 0.25
N ARG A 663 24.66 -2.18 -0.62
CA ARG A 663 23.61 -2.17 -1.66
C ARG A 663 23.72 -3.39 -2.59
N SER A 664 24.92 -3.74 -3.05
CA SER A 664 25.16 -4.95 -3.85
C SER A 664 24.75 -6.21 -3.09
N ARG A 665 25.19 -6.34 -1.82
CA ARG A 665 24.86 -7.51 -0.99
C ARG A 665 23.37 -7.65 -0.71
N LEU A 666 22.65 -6.56 -0.49
CA LEU A 666 21.19 -6.58 -0.27
C LEU A 666 20.45 -7.02 -1.53
N ARG A 667 20.87 -6.57 -2.72
CA ARG A 667 20.29 -7.03 -4.01
C ARG A 667 20.54 -8.51 -4.27
N GLU A 668 21.72 -9.01 -3.90
CA GLU A 668 22.13 -10.41 -4.06
C GLU A 668 21.60 -11.33 -2.95
N THR A 669 20.77 -10.81 -2.03
CA THR A 669 20.19 -11.63 -0.97
C THR A 669 19.16 -12.60 -1.56
N ASP A 670 19.30 -13.88 -1.25
CA ASP A 670 18.41 -14.96 -1.69
C ASP A 670 17.10 -14.97 -0.87
N GLU A 671 16.33 -13.88 -1.01
CA GLU A 671 15.04 -13.68 -0.38
C GLU A 671 13.96 -13.47 -1.45
N LEU A 672 13.03 -14.41 -1.52
CA LEU A 672 11.83 -14.29 -2.32
C LEU A 672 10.65 -14.01 -1.38
N SER A 673 9.75 -13.12 -1.77
CA SER A 673 8.57 -12.82 -0.95
C SER A 673 7.35 -12.60 -1.80
N GLN A 674 6.18 -12.99 -1.30
CA GLN A 674 4.94 -12.74 -1.98
C GLN A 674 3.75 -12.67 -1.02
N ARG A 675 2.79 -11.78 -1.30
CA ARG A 675 1.54 -11.71 -0.54
C ARG A 675 0.74 -12.99 -0.76
N LEU A 676 0.03 -13.46 0.26
CA LEU A 676 -1.00 -14.49 0.16
C LEU A 676 -2.26 -13.93 -0.52
N ASP A 677 -2.06 -13.24 -1.64
CA ASP A 677 -3.09 -12.49 -2.34
C ASP A 677 -4.26 -13.40 -2.73
N GLY A 678 -5.46 -12.90 -2.49
CA GLY A 678 -6.70 -13.63 -2.60
C GLY A 678 -7.16 -14.36 -1.33
N LEU A 679 -6.42 -14.30 -0.21
CA LEU A 679 -6.86 -14.88 1.07
C LEU A 679 -8.08 -14.11 1.60
N SER A 680 -7.97 -12.80 1.81
CA SER A 680 -9.10 -11.98 2.28
C SER A 680 -10.26 -11.98 1.29
N ALA A 681 -9.96 -12.06 -0.02
CA ALA A 681 -10.97 -12.21 -1.05
C ALA A 681 -11.76 -13.52 -0.88
N GLN A 682 -11.09 -14.66 -0.68
CA GLN A 682 -11.74 -15.96 -0.47
C GLN A 682 -12.59 -16.00 0.79
N LEU A 683 -12.13 -15.40 1.90
CA LEU A 683 -12.91 -15.26 3.13
C LEU A 683 -14.17 -14.41 2.92
N GLY A 684 -14.08 -13.40 2.05
CA GLY A 684 -15.21 -12.63 1.55
C GLY A 684 -15.94 -13.25 0.35
N GLN A 685 -15.76 -14.56 0.08
CA GLN A 685 -16.36 -15.31 -1.04
C GLN A 685 -16.10 -14.74 -2.45
N ARG A 686 -14.88 -14.32 -2.72
CA ARG A 686 -14.41 -13.87 -4.04
C ARG A 686 -13.20 -14.68 -4.49
N ILE A 687 -13.05 -14.84 -5.79
CA ILE A 687 -11.90 -15.47 -6.44
C ILE A 687 -11.22 -14.40 -7.30
N ILE A 688 -9.95 -14.14 -6.99
CA ILE A 688 -9.08 -13.24 -7.76
C ILE A 688 -8.41 -14.06 -8.87
N GLY A 689 -8.48 -13.60 -10.11
CA GLY A 689 -7.88 -14.29 -11.26
C GLY A 689 -8.53 -13.94 -12.59
N SER A 690 -8.07 -14.59 -13.66
CA SER A 690 -8.58 -14.38 -15.03
C SER A 690 -9.97 -14.98 -15.20
N GLY A 691 -10.94 -14.14 -15.55
CA GLY A 691 -12.31 -14.53 -15.90
C GLY A 691 -12.80 -13.83 -17.17
N LEU A 692 -13.95 -14.26 -17.69
CA LEU A 692 -14.63 -13.52 -18.76
C LEU A 692 -15.00 -12.12 -18.28
N ARG A 693 -14.81 -11.13 -19.15
CA ARG A 693 -15.31 -9.77 -18.94
C ARG A 693 -16.68 -9.58 -19.58
N PRO A 694 -17.59 -8.82 -18.94
CA PRO A 694 -18.89 -8.54 -19.51
C PRO A 694 -18.77 -7.57 -20.69
N ASP A 695 -19.54 -7.81 -21.74
CA ASP A 695 -19.57 -7.01 -22.96
C ASP A 695 -20.97 -6.41 -23.24
N GLY A 696 -21.04 -5.55 -24.26
CA GLY A 696 -22.29 -4.93 -24.69
C GLY A 696 -22.93 -3.98 -23.66
N PRO A 697 -24.25 -3.75 -23.74
CA PRO A 697 -24.94 -2.80 -22.86
C PRO A 697 -24.85 -3.14 -21.37
N LEU A 698 -24.84 -4.44 -21.03
CA LEU A 698 -24.72 -4.88 -19.64
C LEU A 698 -23.27 -4.70 -19.14
N GLY A 699 -22.27 -4.97 -19.98
CA GLY A 699 -20.88 -4.62 -19.68
C GLY A 699 -20.68 -3.13 -19.43
N ALA A 700 -21.32 -2.26 -20.22
CA ALA A 700 -21.26 -0.82 -20.00
C ALA A 700 -21.91 -0.36 -18.67
N LEU A 701 -22.88 -1.11 -18.14
CA LEU A 701 -23.47 -0.85 -16.82
C LEU A 701 -22.58 -1.36 -15.70
N ILE A 702 -21.99 -2.54 -15.84
CA ILE A 702 -21.06 -3.12 -14.87
C ILE A 702 -19.79 -2.27 -14.78
N ALA A 703 -19.28 -1.75 -15.91
CA ALA A 703 -18.05 -0.97 -15.99
C ALA A 703 -16.91 -1.64 -15.21
N ASP A 704 -16.28 -0.94 -14.28
CA ASP A 704 -15.12 -1.40 -13.49
C ASP A 704 -15.51 -2.19 -12.21
N GLY A 705 -16.75 -2.69 -12.16
CA GLY A 705 -17.27 -3.49 -11.05
C GLY A 705 -16.78 -4.95 -11.04
N ASP A 706 -15.89 -5.35 -11.94
CA ASP A 706 -15.40 -6.73 -12.13
C ASP A 706 -14.28 -7.15 -11.16
N GLN A 707 -14.41 -6.76 -9.88
CA GLN A 707 -13.39 -6.89 -8.81
C GLN A 707 -13.24 -8.31 -8.21
N GLY A 708 -13.40 -9.36 -9.03
CA GLY A 708 -13.25 -10.77 -8.63
C GLY A 708 -14.54 -11.57 -8.73
N MET A 709 -14.43 -12.83 -9.17
CA MET A 709 -15.59 -13.70 -9.40
C MET A 709 -16.19 -14.17 -8.06
N PRO A 710 -17.53 -14.25 -7.93
CA PRO A 710 -18.15 -14.72 -6.70
C PRO A 710 -17.89 -16.23 -6.47
N ARG A 711 -17.67 -16.63 -5.22
CA ARG A 711 -17.54 -18.01 -4.74
C ARG A 711 -18.81 -18.40 -3.96
N PRO A 712 -19.89 -18.82 -4.63
CA PRO A 712 -21.22 -18.98 -4.04
C PRO A 712 -21.43 -20.24 -3.19
N GLY A 713 -20.36 -21.01 -2.91
CA GLY A 713 -20.46 -22.33 -2.27
C GLY A 713 -21.07 -23.42 -3.18
N ASN A 714 -21.15 -24.65 -2.65
CA ASN A 714 -21.84 -25.74 -3.33
C ASN A 714 -23.35 -25.67 -3.06
N PHE A 715 -24.15 -26.26 -3.95
CA PHE A 715 -25.58 -26.47 -3.72
C PHE A 715 -25.90 -27.97 -3.80
N PRO A 716 -26.90 -28.48 -3.07
CA PRO A 716 -27.26 -29.89 -3.10
C PRO A 716 -27.62 -30.36 -4.52
N GLU A 717 -27.03 -31.46 -4.99
CA GLU A 717 -27.31 -32.03 -6.32
C GLU A 717 -28.67 -32.77 -6.39
N GLU A 718 -29.24 -33.18 -5.24
CA GLU A 718 -30.51 -33.90 -5.18
C GLU A 718 -31.70 -32.95 -4.97
N ASP A 719 -32.59 -32.86 -5.96
CA ASP A 719 -33.82 -32.03 -6.01
C ASP A 719 -34.92 -32.40 -4.98
N TRP A 720 -34.66 -33.28 -4.01
CA TRP A 720 -35.66 -33.59 -2.98
C TRP A 720 -35.67 -32.49 -1.92
N GLU A 721 -36.85 -31.97 -1.60
CA GLU A 721 -37.12 -31.07 -0.47
C GLU A 721 -36.54 -31.67 0.83
N GLY A 722 -35.27 -31.40 1.12
CA GLY A 722 -34.55 -32.06 2.22
C GLY A 722 -33.02 -32.11 2.10
N GLY A 723 -32.41 -31.76 0.97
CA GLY A 723 -30.95 -31.61 0.87
C GLY A 723 -30.43 -30.52 1.83
N GLU A 724 -29.49 -30.88 2.72
CA GLU A 724 -28.86 -29.91 3.62
C GLU A 724 -27.90 -29.01 2.84
N TRP A 725 -28.16 -27.71 2.85
CA TRP A 725 -27.24 -26.71 2.32
C TRP A 725 -26.01 -26.64 3.23
N GLU A 726 -24.83 -26.55 2.64
CA GLU A 726 -23.61 -26.24 3.38
C GLU A 726 -23.74 -24.86 4.05
N ALA A 727 -23.09 -24.70 5.20
CA ALA A 727 -22.98 -23.41 5.85
C ALA A 727 -22.18 -22.45 4.95
N THR A 728 -22.52 -21.16 5.01
CA THR A 728 -21.75 -20.16 4.26
C THR A 728 -20.34 -20.02 4.84
N ASP A 729 -19.33 -19.99 3.97
CA ASP A 729 -17.94 -19.66 4.33
C ASP A 729 -17.73 -18.14 4.49
N PHE A 730 -18.73 -17.32 4.20
CA PHE A 730 -18.62 -15.86 4.26
C PHE A 730 -18.22 -15.38 5.65
N GLN A 731 -17.11 -14.65 5.71
CA GLN A 731 -16.69 -13.92 6.90
C GLN A 731 -16.85 -12.42 6.64
N GLU A 732 -17.18 -11.67 7.68
CA GLU A 732 -17.26 -10.20 7.63
C GLU A 732 -15.91 -9.54 7.97
N LEU A 733 -15.08 -10.27 8.73
CA LEU A 733 -13.77 -9.85 9.20
C LEU A 733 -12.75 -10.97 8.97
N ARG A 734 -11.50 -10.58 8.75
CA ARG A 734 -10.35 -11.47 8.96
C ARG A 734 -9.96 -11.39 10.43
N SER A 735 -10.58 -12.21 11.27
CA SER A 735 -10.25 -12.43 12.69
C SER A 735 -10.18 -13.93 12.98
N GLY A 736 -8.98 -14.48 13.18
CA GLY A 736 -8.84 -15.93 13.26
C GLY A 736 -7.42 -16.43 13.31
N GLN A 737 -7.24 -17.73 13.10
CA GLN A 737 -5.94 -18.37 13.00
C GLN A 737 -5.78 -19.06 11.64
N LEU A 738 -4.59 -18.95 11.06
CA LEU A 738 -4.21 -19.58 9.81
C LEU A 738 -3.23 -20.72 10.10
N GLU A 739 -3.49 -21.90 9.55
CA GLU A 739 -2.55 -23.03 9.54
C GLU A 739 -2.23 -23.41 8.09
N PHE A 740 -0.95 -23.44 7.73
CA PHE A 740 -0.56 -23.94 6.40
C PHE A 740 -0.70 -25.45 6.36
N THR A 741 -1.41 -25.96 5.34
CA THR A 741 -1.54 -27.40 5.09
C THR A 741 -0.56 -27.86 4.02
N ARG A 742 -0.24 -27.00 3.05
CA ARG A 742 0.73 -27.26 1.99
C ARG A 742 1.41 -25.96 1.58
N LEU A 743 2.72 -26.00 1.41
CA LEU A 743 3.51 -24.88 0.90
C LEU A 743 4.60 -25.45 -0.02
N ALA A 744 4.70 -24.93 -1.24
CA ALA A 744 5.71 -25.39 -2.19
C ALA A 744 6.20 -24.27 -3.11
N VAL A 745 7.49 -24.31 -3.41
CA VAL A 745 8.15 -23.47 -4.41
C VAL A 745 8.24 -24.26 -5.71
N VAL A 746 7.59 -23.78 -6.76
CA VAL A 746 7.57 -24.45 -8.07
C VAL A 746 8.39 -23.64 -9.08
N ASP A 747 9.30 -24.30 -9.77
CA ASP A 747 10.15 -23.68 -10.78
C ASP A 747 9.50 -23.64 -12.17
N ARG A 748 10.17 -22.99 -13.11
CA ARG A 748 9.70 -22.85 -14.50
C ARG A 748 9.46 -24.17 -15.26
N PHE A 749 10.05 -25.28 -14.82
CA PHE A 749 9.84 -26.62 -15.39
C PHE A 749 8.85 -27.46 -14.59
N GLY A 750 8.26 -26.91 -13.52
CA GLY A 750 7.30 -27.56 -12.63
C GLY A 750 7.92 -28.54 -11.62
N ARG A 751 9.22 -28.44 -11.37
CA ARG A 751 9.82 -29.06 -10.18
C ARG A 751 9.41 -28.25 -8.96
N ALA A 752 9.02 -28.94 -7.90
CA ALA A 752 8.50 -28.34 -6.69
C ALA A 752 9.29 -28.81 -5.47
N VAL A 753 9.80 -27.87 -4.70
CA VAL A 753 10.32 -28.12 -3.35
C VAL A 753 9.15 -27.90 -2.39
N ASN A 754 8.64 -28.98 -1.79
CA ASN A 754 7.61 -28.89 -0.76
C ASN A 754 8.28 -28.48 0.55
N LEU A 755 7.80 -27.42 1.17
CA LEU A 755 8.35 -26.88 2.42
C LEU A 755 7.66 -27.46 3.66
N ILE A 756 6.54 -28.15 3.46
CA ILE A 756 5.78 -28.81 4.52
C ILE A 756 5.75 -30.31 4.22
N ASP A 757 6.47 -31.08 5.01
CA ASP A 757 6.45 -32.54 4.98
C ASP A 757 5.34 -33.10 5.86
N ASP A 758 5.18 -32.55 7.07
CA ASP A 758 4.08 -32.85 7.99
C ASP A 758 3.38 -31.55 8.42
N PRO A 759 2.12 -31.33 7.99
CA PRO A 759 1.34 -30.16 8.42
C PRO A 759 1.13 -30.04 9.93
N LEU A 760 1.37 -31.13 10.69
CA LEU A 760 1.30 -31.10 12.14
C LEU A 760 2.54 -30.49 12.79
N HIS A 761 3.68 -30.44 12.09
CA HIS A 761 4.98 -30.02 12.62
C HIS A 761 5.68 -29.05 11.65
N PHE A 762 5.02 -27.92 11.36
CA PHE A 762 5.58 -26.87 10.51
C PHE A 762 5.82 -25.60 11.33
N ASP A 763 7.08 -25.30 11.59
CA ASP A 763 7.53 -24.07 12.23
C ASP A 763 8.01 -23.07 11.16
N PHE A 764 7.74 -21.79 11.39
CA PHE A 764 8.10 -20.70 10.50
C PHE A 764 8.14 -19.39 11.27
N ALA A 765 9.00 -18.46 10.84
CA ALA A 765 9.20 -17.21 11.56
C ALA A 765 7.99 -16.30 11.56
N LYS A 766 7.67 -15.75 12.74
CA LYS A 766 6.49 -14.91 12.97
C LYS A 766 6.87 -13.68 13.79
N PRO A 767 6.41 -12.47 13.44
CA PRO A 767 6.45 -11.34 14.36
C PRO A 767 5.54 -11.60 15.56
N SER A 768 5.80 -10.92 16.68
CA SER A 768 5.03 -11.05 17.94
C SER A 768 3.52 -10.72 17.84
N THR A 769 3.09 -10.14 16.73
CA THR A 769 1.69 -9.84 16.38
C THR A 769 0.96 -11.04 15.76
N PHE A 770 1.71 -11.98 15.16
CA PHE A 770 1.21 -13.20 14.54
C PHE A 770 1.31 -14.42 15.48
N VAL A 771 2.04 -14.31 16.59
CA VAL A 771 2.11 -15.38 17.59
C VAL A 771 0.77 -15.45 18.35
N PRO A 772 0.07 -16.59 18.35
CA PRO A 772 -1.18 -16.75 19.08
C PRO A 772 -0.95 -16.68 20.60
N ASP A 773 -1.80 -15.93 21.31
CA ASP A 773 -1.82 -15.95 22.79
C ASP A 773 -2.55 -17.22 23.31
N GLU A 774 -3.52 -17.73 22.54
CA GLU A 774 -4.35 -18.92 22.79
C GLU A 774 -4.55 -19.68 21.46
N GLU A 775 -4.84 -20.98 21.46
CA GLU A 775 -4.94 -21.81 20.23
C GLU A 775 -6.31 -22.46 20.01
N VAL A 776 -6.64 -22.66 18.74
CA VAL A 776 -7.91 -23.28 18.33
C VAL A 776 -7.85 -24.84 18.33
N GLY A 777 -6.77 -25.45 18.83
CA GLY A 777 -6.55 -26.91 18.81
C GLY A 777 -5.83 -27.49 20.03
N GLU A 778 -5.72 -28.83 20.08
CA GLU A 778 -5.06 -29.57 21.18
C GLU A 778 -3.54 -29.80 20.96
N ILE A 779 -2.96 -29.39 19.82
CA ILE A 779 -1.59 -29.73 19.42
C ILE A 779 -0.83 -28.47 18.94
N GLU A 780 0.35 -28.27 19.55
CA GLU A 780 1.51 -27.39 19.26
C GLU A 780 1.28 -25.95 18.73
N GLN A 781 1.80 -24.97 19.48
CA GLN A 781 1.63 -23.52 19.26
C GLN A 781 2.27 -23.00 17.98
N ASP A 782 3.28 -23.70 17.50
CA ASP A 782 4.24 -23.14 16.55
C ASP A 782 3.71 -23.11 15.11
N ARG A 783 2.71 -23.94 14.78
CA ARG A 783 2.11 -24.02 13.43
C ARG A 783 1.08 -22.95 13.08
N PHE A 784 0.53 -22.23 14.07
CA PHE A 784 -0.54 -21.26 13.85
C PHE A 784 0.00 -19.83 13.73
N ALA A 785 -0.58 -19.09 12.80
CA ALA A 785 -0.44 -17.64 12.68
C ALA A 785 -1.77 -16.97 13.08
N GLN A 786 -1.75 -16.15 14.12
CA GLN A 786 -2.89 -15.36 14.56
C GLN A 786 -3.07 -14.14 13.65
N LEU A 787 -4.27 -13.98 13.11
CA LEU A 787 -4.68 -12.82 12.33
C LEU A 787 -5.67 -12.01 13.17
N ALA A 788 -5.20 -10.86 13.68
CA ALA A 788 -6.04 -9.92 14.43
C ALA A 788 -7.17 -9.37 13.53
N PRO A 789 -8.29 -8.88 14.11
CA PRO A 789 -9.42 -8.38 13.35
C PRO A 789 -9.03 -7.33 12.30
N ARG A 790 -9.29 -7.63 11.04
CA ARG A 790 -9.10 -6.73 9.90
C ARG A 790 -10.34 -6.71 9.02
N LEU A 791 -10.64 -5.53 8.46
CA LEU A 791 -11.76 -5.37 7.54
C LEU A 791 -11.46 -6.07 6.21
N LEU A 792 -12.45 -6.76 5.65
CA LEU A 792 -12.35 -7.35 4.32
C LEU A 792 -12.70 -6.36 3.20
N GLN A 793 -12.88 -5.08 3.52
CA GLN A 793 -13.14 -4.00 2.56
C GLN A 793 -12.50 -2.70 3.06
N PRO A 794 -12.30 -1.70 2.20
CA PRO A 794 -11.69 -0.45 2.63
C PRO A 794 -12.56 0.28 3.66
N GLY A 795 -11.94 0.81 4.71
CA GLY A 795 -12.59 1.57 5.77
C GLY A 795 -11.72 2.73 6.25
N ARG A 796 -12.29 3.69 6.99
CA ARG A 796 -11.52 4.80 7.57
C ARG A 796 -12.05 5.21 8.93
N LEU A 797 -11.14 5.70 9.78
CA LEU A 797 -11.47 6.47 10.96
C LEU A 797 -11.52 7.93 10.54
N ALA A 798 -12.72 8.43 10.27
CA ALA A 798 -12.95 9.84 9.97
C ALA A 798 -12.81 10.64 11.27
N PHE A 799 -11.61 11.19 11.49
CA PHE A 799 -11.30 12.07 12.60
C PHE A 799 -11.07 13.48 12.06
N HIS A 800 -11.97 14.40 12.38
CA HIS A 800 -11.95 15.75 11.83
C HIS A 800 -12.53 16.76 12.82
N PHE A 801 -12.19 18.03 12.62
CA PHE A 801 -12.70 19.10 13.47
C PHE A 801 -14.09 19.57 13.03
N VAL A 802 -14.87 20.03 14.00
CA VAL A 802 -16.19 20.65 13.79
C VAL A 802 -16.22 22.01 14.47
N ASP A 803 -17.09 22.89 14.01
CA ASP A 803 -17.27 24.24 14.55
C ASP A 803 -17.55 24.22 16.06
N GLY A 804 -16.76 24.98 16.81
CA GLY A 804 -16.78 25.02 18.28
C GLY A 804 -18.03 25.67 18.89
N ARG A 805 -18.98 26.12 18.07
CA ARG A 805 -20.26 26.70 18.54
C ARG A 805 -21.48 25.93 18.03
N THR A 806 -21.46 25.50 16.77
CA THR A 806 -22.59 24.85 16.11
C THR A 806 -22.44 23.33 15.98
N GLY A 807 -21.23 22.80 16.16
CA GLY A 807 -20.93 21.37 16.02
C GLY A 807 -20.98 20.86 14.58
N LYS A 808 -21.05 21.75 13.59
CA LYS A 808 -21.07 21.41 12.16
C LYS A 808 -19.65 21.28 11.61
N GLU A 809 -19.46 20.39 10.66
CA GLU A 809 -18.15 20.15 10.03
C GLU A 809 -17.57 21.38 9.34
N VAL A 810 -16.27 21.63 9.57
CA VAL A 810 -15.57 22.85 9.14
C VAL A 810 -15.54 22.99 7.61
N ASP A 811 -15.22 21.92 6.89
CA ASP A 811 -15.03 21.92 5.43
C ASP A 811 -16.31 22.23 4.60
N VAL A 812 -17.51 22.12 5.20
CA VAL A 812 -18.80 22.42 4.57
C VAL A 812 -19.58 23.52 5.26
N THR A 813 -18.97 24.19 6.24
CA THR A 813 -19.62 25.25 7.00
C THR A 813 -18.82 26.53 6.86
N ALA A 814 -19.40 27.52 6.18
CA ALA A 814 -18.76 28.81 5.99
C ALA A 814 -18.41 29.48 7.32
N GLY A 815 -17.15 29.89 7.49
CA GLY A 815 -16.65 30.60 8.66
C GLY A 815 -16.59 29.77 9.95
N ALA A 816 -16.58 28.44 9.84
CA ALA A 816 -16.44 27.55 10.99
C ALA A 816 -15.05 27.68 11.64
N ASN A 817 -15.01 27.66 12.97
CA ASN A 817 -13.77 27.65 13.74
C ASN A 817 -13.83 26.52 14.78
N PRO A 818 -12.91 25.55 14.76
CA PRO A 818 -12.97 24.42 15.68
C PRO A 818 -12.51 24.76 17.10
N VAL A 819 -11.82 25.88 17.30
CA VAL A 819 -11.38 26.34 18.61
C VAL A 819 -12.56 26.94 19.36
N CYS A 820 -12.93 26.33 20.48
CA CYS A 820 -13.94 26.84 21.39
C CYS A 820 -13.40 27.96 22.27
N ALA A 821 -12.17 27.80 22.77
CA ALA A 821 -11.45 28.76 23.61
C ALA A 821 -9.98 28.36 23.73
N TRP A 822 -9.15 29.29 24.20
CA TRP A 822 -7.79 29.00 24.64
C TRP A 822 -7.69 29.10 26.16
N LEU A 823 -7.02 28.14 26.76
CA LEU A 823 -6.83 28.04 28.20
C LEU A 823 -5.35 28.18 28.54
N ILE A 824 -5.02 29.07 29.47
CA ILE A 824 -3.66 29.26 29.96
C ILE A 824 -3.63 28.97 31.46
N HIS A 825 -2.81 27.99 31.85
CA HIS A 825 -2.52 27.73 33.24
C HIS A 825 -1.54 28.79 33.79
N ASN A 826 -2.07 29.85 34.40
CA ASN A 826 -1.24 30.89 34.99
C ASN A 826 -0.65 30.38 36.32
N ARG A 827 0.67 30.12 36.31
CA ARG A 827 1.42 29.62 37.48
C ARG A 827 1.60 30.69 38.56
N LEU A 828 1.66 31.97 38.18
CA LEU A 828 1.84 33.10 39.11
C LEU A 828 0.57 33.36 39.94
N ASP A 829 -0.58 33.47 39.27
CA ASP A 829 -1.85 33.82 39.93
C ASP A 829 -2.59 32.63 40.52
N ARG A 830 -2.09 31.42 40.24
CA ARG A 830 -2.79 30.16 40.48
C ARG A 830 -4.20 30.14 39.89
N SER A 831 -4.36 30.66 38.68
CA SER A 831 -5.62 30.71 37.94
C SER A 831 -5.55 29.90 36.62
N ILE A 832 -6.71 29.67 36.00
CA ILE A 832 -6.81 29.23 34.60
C ILE A 832 -7.47 30.37 33.84
N ALA A 833 -6.71 31.03 32.97
CA ALA A 833 -7.20 32.10 32.11
C ALA A 833 -7.86 31.51 30.86
N CYS A 834 -8.92 32.16 30.39
CA CYS A 834 -9.75 31.77 29.26
C CYS A 834 -9.82 32.91 28.25
N TYR A 835 -9.51 32.56 27.00
CA TYR A 835 -9.52 33.46 25.85
C TYR A 835 -10.48 32.91 24.79
N GLY A 836 -11.08 33.79 24.01
CA GLY A 836 -11.97 33.40 22.91
C GLY A 836 -11.22 32.78 21.74
N PRO A 837 -11.94 32.23 20.74
CA PRO A 837 -11.32 31.53 19.59
C PRO A 837 -10.26 32.36 18.84
N GLU A 838 -10.49 33.67 18.73
CA GLU A 838 -9.59 34.65 18.07
C GLU A 838 -8.53 35.24 19.02
N GLY A 839 -8.33 34.69 20.22
CA GLY A 839 -7.33 35.17 21.19
C GLY A 839 -7.79 36.33 22.09
N ALA A 840 -9.05 36.77 22.00
CA ALA A 840 -9.59 37.83 22.86
C ALA A 840 -9.66 37.42 24.33
N ALA A 841 -9.16 38.24 25.26
CA ALA A 841 -9.19 37.95 26.69
C ALA A 841 -10.62 37.96 27.27
N LEU A 842 -11.08 36.84 27.86
CA LEU A 842 -12.44 36.72 28.41
C LEU A 842 -12.46 36.75 29.94
N GLY A 843 -11.65 35.94 30.62
CA GLY A 843 -11.68 35.87 32.09
C GLY A 843 -10.75 34.81 32.66
N ASP A 844 -10.68 34.69 33.98
CA ASP A 844 -9.97 33.62 34.66
C ASP A 844 -10.82 32.99 35.78
N ILE A 845 -10.65 31.68 35.99
CA ILE A 845 -11.16 30.98 37.16
C ILE A 845 -10.06 30.80 38.20
N ARG A 846 -10.39 31.00 39.48
CA ARG A 846 -9.45 30.84 40.59
C ARG A 846 -10.16 30.57 41.90
N VAL A 847 -9.42 30.06 42.88
CA VAL A 847 -9.91 29.96 44.26
C VAL A 847 -9.97 31.34 44.90
N VAL A 848 -11.15 31.73 45.39
CA VAL A 848 -11.42 32.96 46.14
C VAL A 848 -12.00 32.64 47.52
N VAL A 849 -11.85 33.57 48.46
CA VAL A 849 -12.40 33.45 49.81
C VAL A 849 -13.66 34.32 49.90
N GLY A 850 -14.82 33.70 50.11
CA GLY A 850 -16.08 34.41 50.27
C GLY A 850 -16.16 35.18 51.59
N ALA A 851 -17.15 36.06 51.72
CA ALA A 851 -17.37 36.87 52.93
C ALA A 851 -17.59 36.05 54.22
N ASN A 852 -17.98 34.79 54.09
CA ASN A 852 -18.15 33.81 55.17
C ASN A 852 -16.86 33.02 55.49
N GLY A 853 -15.74 33.33 54.84
CA GLY A 853 -14.45 32.64 55.00
C GLY A 853 -14.33 31.31 54.24
N GLN A 854 -15.34 30.90 53.47
CA GLN A 854 -15.30 29.65 52.69
C GLN A 854 -14.59 29.85 51.35
N GLN A 855 -13.71 28.92 51.00
CA GLN A 855 -13.05 28.89 49.70
C GLN A 855 -13.98 28.29 48.65
N HIS A 856 -14.07 28.94 47.51
CA HIS A 856 -14.76 28.44 46.32
C HIS A 856 -14.03 28.89 45.06
N VAL A 857 -14.31 28.26 43.94
CA VAL A 857 -13.78 28.67 42.63
C VAL A 857 -14.76 29.67 42.02
N ASP A 858 -14.26 30.81 41.54
CA ASP A 858 -15.09 31.88 40.99
C ASP A 858 -14.52 32.43 39.68
N TRP A 859 -15.40 32.94 38.81
CA TRP A 859 -15.05 33.57 37.54
C TRP A 859 -14.73 35.05 37.74
N ASN A 860 -13.67 35.52 37.11
CA ASN A 860 -13.29 36.91 37.16
C ASN A 860 -12.98 37.43 35.74
N PRO A 861 -13.55 38.56 35.31
CA PRO A 861 -13.26 39.11 33.99
C PRO A 861 -11.82 39.65 33.91
N LEU A 862 -11.15 39.37 32.79
CA LEU A 862 -9.84 39.93 32.46
C LEU A 862 -9.98 41.38 31.93
N PRO A 863 -8.90 42.18 31.94
CA PRO A 863 -8.95 43.57 31.47
C PRO A 863 -9.37 43.72 30.01
N GLY A 864 -10.51 44.38 29.78
CA GLY A 864 -11.09 44.58 28.45
C GLY A 864 -12.00 43.44 27.98
N SER A 865 -12.36 42.51 28.88
CA SER A 865 -13.24 41.40 28.56
C SER A 865 -14.64 41.84 28.12
N PRO A 866 -15.19 41.27 27.04
CA PRO A 866 -16.60 41.44 26.66
C PRO A 866 -17.56 40.59 27.51
N VAL A 867 -17.05 39.75 28.41
CA VAL A 867 -17.78 38.78 29.24
C VAL A 867 -17.61 39.13 30.72
N PRO A 868 -18.38 40.10 31.25
CA PRO A 868 -18.22 40.61 32.63
C PRO A 868 -18.69 39.61 33.70
N ASP A 869 -19.61 38.70 33.34
CA ASP A 869 -20.11 37.64 34.20
C ASP A 869 -19.97 36.27 33.52
N PHE A 870 -19.98 35.20 34.32
CA PHE A 870 -19.75 33.85 33.82
C PHE A 870 -20.87 33.36 32.89
N ALA A 871 -22.11 33.84 33.07
CA ALA A 871 -23.24 33.42 32.25
C ALA A 871 -23.10 33.92 30.80
N GLY A 872 -22.53 35.12 30.61
CA GLY A 872 -22.23 35.65 29.27
C GLY A 872 -21.23 34.79 28.47
N LEU A 873 -20.44 33.93 29.12
CA LEU A 873 -19.56 33.00 28.42
C LEU A 873 -20.33 31.92 27.66
N ALA A 874 -21.52 31.51 28.16
CA ALA A 874 -22.32 30.47 27.53
C ALA A 874 -22.82 30.87 26.13
N ASP A 875 -23.11 32.15 25.93
CA ASP A 875 -23.57 32.68 24.64
C ASP A 875 -22.44 32.81 23.62
N LEU A 876 -21.22 33.13 24.10
CA LEU A 876 -20.04 33.34 23.25
C LEU A 876 -19.33 32.02 22.91
N ALA A 877 -19.09 31.18 23.92
CA ALA A 877 -18.30 29.96 23.84
C ALA A 877 -18.93 28.86 24.73
N PRO A 878 -20.01 28.19 24.26
CA PRO A 878 -20.81 27.29 25.08
C PRO A 878 -20.02 26.11 25.65
N HIS A 879 -19.12 25.52 24.86
CA HIS A 879 -18.28 24.40 25.30
C HIS A 879 -17.18 24.83 26.28
N ALA A 880 -16.65 26.05 26.14
CA ALA A 880 -15.71 26.62 27.12
C ALA A 880 -16.41 26.91 28.45
N HIS A 881 -17.62 27.47 28.40
CA HIS A 881 -18.46 27.64 29.59
C HIS A 881 -18.76 26.29 30.25
N GLY A 882 -19.18 25.28 29.48
CA GLY A 882 -19.45 23.93 29.99
C GLY A 882 -18.24 23.35 30.72
N PHE A 883 -17.06 23.38 30.08
CA PHE A 883 -15.81 22.90 30.66
C PHE A 883 -15.46 23.59 31.98
N LEU A 884 -15.44 24.93 31.99
CA LEU A 884 -15.09 25.70 33.19
C LEU A 884 -16.15 25.57 34.29
N ALA A 885 -17.43 25.45 33.95
CA ALA A 885 -18.51 25.21 34.90
C ALA A 885 -18.34 23.84 35.58
N GLY A 886 -17.94 22.82 34.82
CA GLY A 886 -17.54 21.51 35.33
C GLY A 886 -16.46 21.62 36.40
N VAL A 887 -15.39 22.36 36.12
CA VAL A 887 -14.29 22.59 37.08
C VAL A 887 -14.77 23.35 38.32
N ILE A 888 -15.58 24.40 38.17
CA ILE A 888 -16.13 25.18 39.29
C ILE A 888 -16.95 24.29 40.22
N ARG A 889 -17.75 23.35 39.68
CA ARG A 889 -18.57 22.41 40.47
C ARG A 889 -17.74 21.48 41.35
N GLN A 890 -16.51 21.17 40.97
CA GLN A 890 -15.60 20.33 41.77
C GLN A 890 -15.00 21.07 42.98
N GLY A 891 -15.12 22.39 43.02
CA GLY A 891 -14.58 23.22 44.08
C GLY A 891 -13.05 23.29 44.10
N PRO A 892 -12.46 23.86 45.17
CA PRO A 892 -11.03 24.16 45.22
C PRO A 892 -10.12 22.94 45.03
N ALA A 893 -10.49 21.79 45.61
CA ALA A 893 -9.69 20.57 45.51
C ALA A 893 -9.60 20.02 44.08
N GLY A 894 -10.73 19.97 43.36
CA GLY A 894 -10.76 19.53 41.96
C GLY A 894 -10.08 20.51 41.02
N PHE A 895 -10.20 21.82 41.28
CA PHE A 895 -9.46 22.85 40.55
C PHE A 895 -7.95 22.71 40.72
N ASP A 896 -7.47 22.50 41.95
CA ASP A 896 -6.05 22.27 42.23
C ASP A 896 -5.55 20.93 41.66
N ALA A 897 -6.43 19.91 41.56
CA ALA A 897 -6.12 18.64 40.90
C ALA A 897 -5.93 18.82 39.39
N LEU A 898 -6.87 19.49 38.71
CA LEU A 898 -6.76 19.81 37.28
C LEU A 898 -5.49 20.62 37.00
N ARG A 899 -5.23 21.66 37.80
CA ARG A 899 -4.02 22.49 37.67
C ARG A 899 -2.73 21.68 37.69
N ARG A 900 -2.58 20.77 38.67
CA ARG A 900 -1.42 19.87 38.77
C ARG A 900 -1.34 18.93 37.57
N TYR A 901 -2.48 18.38 37.17
CA TYR A 901 -2.57 17.53 35.99
C TYR A 901 -2.12 18.23 34.71
N LEU A 902 -2.50 19.49 34.49
CA LEU A 902 -2.08 20.26 33.32
C LEU A 902 -0.55 20.45 33.27
N ASP A 903 0.07 20.72 34.41
CA ASP A 903 1.53 20.83 34.51
C ASP A 903 2.21 19.49 34.19
N ASP A 904 1.69 18.37 34.71
CA ASP A 904 2.23 17.03 34.48
C ASP A 904 2.06 16.60 33.01
N ALA A 905 0.88 16.85 32.41
CA ALA A 905 0.59 16.51 31.03
C ALA A 905 1.47 17.29 30.05
N LEU A 906 1.60 18.61 30.25
CA LEU A 906 2.43 19.47 29.41
C LEU A 906 3.93 19.15 29.50
N ALA A 907 4.39 18.54 30.59
CA ALA A 907 5.77 18.09 30.71
C ALA A 907 6.09 16.88 29.80
N GLY A 908 5.08 16.12 29.39
CA GLY A 908 5.22 14.98 28.46
C GLY A 908 5.06 15.33 26.98
N ILE A 909 4.58 16.54 26.67
CA ILE A 909 4.29 16.98 25.30
C ILE A 909 5.38 17.95 24.84
N ASP A 910 6.23 17.53 23.92
CA ASP A 910 7.35 18.33 23.43
C ASP A 910 7.66 18.07 21.94
N PRO A 911 6.82 18.57 21.01
CA PRO A 911 6.97 18.30 19.58
C PRO A 911 8.24 18.92 18.96
N ASP A 912 8.70 20.05 19.49
CA ASP A 912 9.82 20.84 18.95
C ASP A 912 11.16 20.60 19.70
N GLY A 913 11.12 19.81 20.78
CA GLY A 913 12.25 19.65 21.69
C GLY A 913 12.46 20.83 22.66
N PRO A 914 13.54 20.81 23.47
CA PRO A 914 13.71 21.67 24.64
C PRO A 914 13.98 23.16 24.34
N ASP A 915 13.76 23.66 23.12
CA ASP A 915 14.25 24.97 22.67
C ASP A 915 13.32 26.17 22.97
N ASP A 916 12.09 25.98 23.48
CA ASP A 916 11.17 27.09 23.77
C ASP A 916 10.92 27.33 25.27
N VAL A 917 11.92 27.86 25.97
CA VAL A 917 12.00 27.81 27.46
C VAL A 917 11.61 29.13 28.15
N GLY A 918 11.71 30.28 27.48
CA GLY A 918 11.72 31.58 28.17
C GLY A 918 10.37 32.04 28.74
N LEU A 919 9.37 32.16 27.86
CA LEU A 919 8.06 32.78 28.16
C LEU A 919 7.04 31.75 28.66
N ALA A 920 7.02 30.56 28.04
CA ALA A 920 6.12 29.45 28.38
C ALA A 920 6.32 28.94 29.82
N TYR A 921 7.54 29.00 30.35
CA TYR A 921 7.84 28.56 31.72
C TYR A 921 7.12 29.39 32.80
N PHE A 922 7.05 30.71 32.61
CA PHE A 922 6.41 31.63 33.56
C PHE A 922 4.92 31.79 33.36
N PHE A 923 4.48 31.84 32.10
CA PHE A 923 3.12 32.24 31.75
C PHE A 923 2.17 31.06 31.54
N GLY A 924 2.70 29.84 31.41
CA GLY A 924 1.96 28.66 31.02
C GLY A 924 1.83 28.57 29.49
N ARG A 925 1.76 27.35 28.96
CA ARG A 925 1.53 27.12 27.52
C ARG A 925 0.04 27.32 27.18
N PRO A 926 -0.31 27.98 26.07
CA PRO A 926 -1.69 28.08 25.62
C PRO A 926 -2.19 26.71 25.13
N LEU A 927 -3.20 26.19 25.81
CA LEU A 927 -3.91 24.98 25.42
C LEU A 927 -5.15 25.36 24.61
N ALA A 928 -5.36 24.71 23.48
CA ALA A 928 -6.57 24.87 22.69
C ALA A 928 -7.65 23.92 23.22
N LEU A 929 -8.83 24.47 23.49
CA LEU A 929 -10.05 23.69 23.68
C LEU A 929 -10.76 23.63 22.33
N VAL A 930 -10.78 22.48 21.68
CA VAL A 930 -11.31 22.33 20.31
C VAL A 930 -12.42 21.29 20.25
N ARG A 931 -13.35 21.44 19.29
CA ARG A 931 -14.39 20.45 19.03
C ARG A 931 -14.03 19.57 17.83
N ALA A 932 -14.16 18.27 18.01
CA ALA A 932 -13.89 17.28 16.98
C ALA A 932 -14.97 16.21 16.93
N GLU A 933 -15.01 15.48 15.83
CA GLU A 933 -15.91 14.38 15.59
C GLU A 933 -15.17 13.16 15.05
N LEU A 934 -15.55 11.98 15.55
CA LEU A 934 -15.01 10.70 15.14
C LEU A 934 -16.10 9.79 14.61
N ALA A 935 -15.85 9.15 13.47
CA ALA A 935 -16.71 8.14 12.90
C ALA A 935 -15.89 7.02 12.24
N LEU A 936 -16.40 5.79 12.30
CA LEU A 936 -15.91 4.70 11.47
C LEU A 936 -16.75 4.65 10.20
N GLU A 937 -16.10 4.64 9.04
CA GLU A 937 -16.78 4.69 7.75
C GLU A 937 -16.25 3.57 6.84
N LEU A 938 -17.15 2.86 6.16
CA LEU A 938 -16.81 1.91 5.11
C LEU A 938 -16.82 2.60 3.73
N ALA A 939 -15.99 2.12 2.80
CA ALA A 939 -16.01 2.56 1.41
C ALA A 939 -17.21 1.95 0.67
N GLY A 940 -18.40 2.49 0.94
CA GLY A 940 -19.67 1.94 0.45
C GLY A 940 -20.33 0.99 1.47
N PRO A 941 -21.43 0.32 1.08
CA PRO A 941 -22.12 -0.63 1.94
C PRO A 941 -21.21 -1.77 2.43
N ALA A 942 -21.55 -2.37 3.58
CA ALA A 942 -20.88 -3.58 4.05
C ALA A 942 -21.03 -4.71 3.01
N ARG A 943 -19.94 -5.44 2.77
CA ARG A 943 -19.93 -6.62 1.88
C ARG A 943 -20.92 -7.65 2.40
N ARG A 944 -21.58 -8.33 1.48
CA ARG A 944 -22.64 -9.29 1.77
C ARG A 944 -22.29 -10.67 1.25
N ASP A 945 -22.88 -11.67 1.89
CA ASP A 945 -22.82 -13.08 1.49
C ASP A 945 -23.30 -13.26 0.04
N VAL A 946 -22.52 -13.95 -0.78
CA VAL A 946 -22.83 -14.26 -2.19
C VAL A 946 -23.14 -15.74 -2.39
N HIS A 947 -23.39 -16.48 -1.30
CA HIS A 947 -23.81 -17.87 -1.36
C HIS A 947 -25.07 -18.06 -2.20
N TRP A 948 -25.18 -19.19 -2.91
CA TRP A 948 -26.31 -19.48 -3.81
C TRP A 948 -27.67 -19.23 -3.15
N ARG A 949 -27.83 -19.66 -1.89
CA ARG A 949 -29.07 -19.54 -1.14
C ARG A 949 -29.48 -18.10 -0.81
N THR A 950 -28.53 -17.18 -0.70
CA THR A 950 -28.72 -15.82 -0.20
C THR A 950 -28.51 -14.76 -1.27
N ILE A 951 -27.95 -15.10 -2.44
CA ILE A 951 -27.53 -14.12 -3.46
C ILE A 951 -28.61 -13.11 -3.88
N PHE A 952 -29.90 -13.49 -3.90
CA PHE A 952 -30.98 -12.55 -4.25
C PHE A 952 -31.56 -11.77 -3.07
N ASP A 953 -31.45 -12.32 -1.85
CA ASP A 953 -31.99 -11.80 -0.60
C ASP A 953 -30.90 -11.89 0.47
N GLN A 954 -29.85 -11.09 0.28
CA GLN A 954 -28.64 -11.16 1.09
C GLN A 954 -28.92 -10.68 2.52
N PRO A 955 -28.50 -11.43 3.57
CA PRO A 955 -28.64 -10.98 4.95
C PRO A 955 -27.85 -9.68 5.18
N GLU A 956 -28.34 -8.84 6.09
CA GLU A 956 -27.60 -7.65 6.52
C GLU A 956 -26.41 -8.08 7.41
N PRO A 957 -25.18 -7.63 7.10
CA PRO A 957 -24.00 -7.96 7.90
C PRO A 957 -24.05 -7.37 9.32
N GLU A 958 -23.46 -8.07 10.29
CA GLU A 958 -23.38 -7.61 11.68
C GLU A 958 -22.27 -6.56 11.92
N LEU A 959 -21.30 -6.48 11.02
CA LEU A 959 -20.12 -5.60 11.04
C LEU A 959 -20.48 -4.16 11.37
N GLY A 960 -21.60 -3.69 10.82
CA GLY A 960 -22.14 -2.35 11.04
C GLY A 960 -22.43 -2.02 12.51
N SER A 961 -22.80 -3.04 13.29
CA SER A 961 -23.25 -2.94 14.67
C SER A 961 -22.13 -3.10 15.71
N TYR A 962 -21.00 -3.71 15.33
CA TYR A 962 -19.88 -3.97 16.24
C TYR A 962 -19.31 -2.69 16.86
N ARG A 963 -19.05 -2.73 18.16
CA ARG A 963 -18.59 -1.58 18.97
C ARG A 963 -17.07 -1.63 19.15
N TRP A 964 -16.37 -0.94 18.26
CA TRP A 964 -14.92 -0.81 18.26
C TRP A 964 -14.47 0.26 19.24
N ARG A 965 -13.43 -0.03 20.03
CA ARG A 965 -12.89 0.93 20.98
C ARG A 965 -11.96 1.91 20.25
N VAL A 966 -11.99 3.17 20.68
CA VAL A 966 -11.09 4.20 20.19
C VAL A 966 -10.33 4.77 21.37
N ARG A 967 -9.02 4.54 21.40
CA ARG A 967 -8.12 5.19 22.35
C ARG A 967 -7.63 6.50 21.74
N LEU A 968 -8.03 7.62 22.33
CA LEU A 968 -7.52 8.96 21.98
C LEU A 968 -6.28 9.28 22.79
N GLY A 969 -5.22 9.73 22.12
CA GLY A 969 -3.93 10.09 22.69
C GLY A 969 -2.98 8.91 22.96
N GLU A 970 -1.69 9.14 22.72
CA GLU A 970 -0.60 8.26 23.15
C GLU A 970 0.35 9.02 24.09
N ALA A 971 0.16 8.85 25.40
CA ALA A 971 0.92 9.56 26.42
C ALA A 971 2.43 9.28 26.40
N ALA A 972 2.86 8.16 25.80
CA ALA A 972 4.27 7.84 25.64
C ALA A 972 4.91 8.52 24.42
N GLN A 973 4.12 9.12 23.53
CA GLN A 973 4.58 9.79 22.31
C GLN A 973 4.71 11.31 22.55
N LEU A 974 5.88 11.88 22.29
CA LEU A 974 6.20 13.27 22.64
C LEU A 974 5.47 14.31 21.78
N ASP A 975 5.12 13.95 20.55
CA ASP A 975 4.37 14.76 19.59
C ASP A 975 2.87 14.39 19.56
N ASP A 976 2.34 13.76 20.62
CA ASP A 976 0.90 13.70 20.87
C ASP A 976 0.45 14.88 21.75
N GLY A 977 -0.35 15.77 21.19
CA GLY A 977 -0.81 17.00 21.83
C GLY A 977 -1.94 16.82 22.84
N LEU A 978 -2.50 15.61 23.01
CA LEU A 978 -3.69 15.44 23.82
C LEU A 978 -3.40 15.56 25.32
N VAL A 979 -3.98 16.57 25.96
CA VAL A 979 -4.02 16.68 27.42
C VAL A 979 -5.21 15.91 27.97
N GLY A 980 -6.37 15.95 27.31
CA GLY A 980 -7.53 15.14 27.67
C GLY A 980 -8.74 15.50 26.85
N TYR A 981 -9.84 14.77 27.01
CA TYR A 981 -11.06 15.04 26.26
C TYR A 981 -12.34 14.89 27.09
N VAL A 982 -13.38 15.60 26.67
CA VAL A 982 -14.75 15.43 27.15
C VAL A 982 -15.54 14.68 26.09
N HIS A 983 -16.19 13.57 26.47
CA HIS A 983 -17.04 12.80 25.56
C HIS A 983 -18.45 13.40 25.50
N GLY A 984 -18.91 13.74 24.29
CA GLY A 984 -20.16 14.46 24.10
C GLY A 984 -20.11 15.80 24.85
N ASP A 985 -21.12 16.05 25.68
CA ASP A 985 -21.22 17.26 26.50
C ASP A 985 -21.20 16.95 28.01
N ASP A 986 -20.61 15.82 28.42
CA ASP A 986 -20.40 15.46 29.84
C ASP A 986 -19.23 16.24 30.46
N TYR A 987 -19.40 17.56 30.61
CA TYR A 987 -18.38 18.43 31.20
C TYR A 987 -18.15 18.22 32.70
N ASP A 988 -18.86 17.29 33.34
CA ASP A 988 -18.59 16.89 34.72
C ASP A 988 -17.40 15.95 34.83
N HIS A 989 -16.80 15.54 33.71
CA HIS A 989 -15.66 14.65 33.67
C HIS A 989 -14.74 14.96 32.48
N ILE A 990 -13.45 14.76 32.66
CA ILE A 990 -12.44 14.79 31.60
C ILE A 990 -11.69 13.46 31.59
N GLU A 991 -11.63 12.85 30.42
CA GLU A 991 -10.83 11.66 30.15
C GLU A 991 -9.38 12.11 29.86
N THR A 992 -8.47 11.71 30.74
CA THR A 992 -7.09 12.19 30.87
C THR A 992 -6.11 11.23 30.19
N ALA A 993 -5.19 11.80 29.40
CA ALA A 993 -4.13 11.07 28.70
C ALA A 993 -3.15 10.39 29.66
N LEU A 994 -2.73 11.09 30.72
CA LEU A 994 -1.93 10.49 31.78
C LEU A 994 -2.82 9.74 32.77
N LYS A 995 -2.29 8.64 33.33
CA LYS A 995 -2.97 7.91 34.39
C LYS A 995 -3.10 8.77 35.65
N THR A 996 -4.31 8.81 36.19
CA THR A 996 -4.69 9.56 37.39
C THR A 996 -5.22 8.58 38.45
N ASN A 997 -4.91 8.85 39.73
CA ASN A 997 -5.36 8.02 40.87
C ASN A 997 -6.71 8.50 41.46
N GLU A 998 -7.37 9.46 40.81
CA GLU A 998 -8.60 10.09 41.30
C GLU A 998 -9.79 9.53 40.51
N ASP A 999 -10.73 8.80 41.13
CA ASP A 999 -11.96 8.32 40.46
C ASP A 999 -13.03 9.42 40.31
N GLY A 1000 -12.60 10.69 40.23
CA GLY A 1000 -13.45 11.89 40.29
C GLY A 1000 -13.63 12.58 38.94
N TYR A 1001 -13.37 13.89 38.91
CA TYR A 1001 -13.44 14.72 37.69
C TYR A 1001 -12.44 14.28 36.61
N LEU A 1002 -11.23 13.92 37.01
CA LEU A 1002 -10.17 13.43 36.13
C LEU A 1002 -10.28 11.91 36.04
N ARG A 1003 -10.61 11.34 34.88
CA ARG A 1003 -10.68 9.88 34.68
C ARG A 1003 -9.62 9.44 33.70
N SER A 1004 -8.95 8.32 33.93
CA SER A 1004 -7.93 7.85 32.96
C SER A 1004 -8.58 7.24 31.72
N ILE A 1005 -8.10 7.61 30.52
CA ILE A 1005 -8.58 7.03 29.24
C ILE A 1005 -8.45 5.50 29.23
N GLY A 1006 -7.39 4.97 29.86
CA GLY A 1006 -7.12 3.53 29.91
C GLY A 1006 -7.00 2.94 28.51
N THR A 1007 -7.77 1.89 28.22
CA THR A 1007 -7.79 1.22 26.91
C THR A 1007 -8.90 1.74 25.99
N GLY A 1008 -9.46 2.93 26.24
CA GLY A 1008 -10.50 3.52 25.39
C GLY A 1008 -11.91 2.95 25.63
N GLU A 1009 -12.20 2.42 26.82
CA GLU A 1009 -13.50 1.80 27.17
C GLU A 1009 -14.71 2.74 27.03
N ARG A 1010 -14.47 4.06 27.14
CA ARG A 1010 -15.52 5.08 27.15
C ARG A 1010 -15.92 5.57 25.75
N LEU A 1011 -15.03 5.45 24.78
CA LEU A 1011 -15.27 5.87 23.40
C LEU A 1011 -15.33 4.63 22.51
N LYS A 1012 -16.55 4.22 22.17
CA LYS A 1012 -16.81 3.09 21.28
C LYS A 1012 -17.60 3.53 20.06
N LEU A 1013 -17.12 3.20 18.87
CA LEU A 1013 -17.73 3.53 17.58
C LEU A 1013 -18.24 2.27 16.87
N SER A 1014 -19.22 2.42 15.98
CA SER A 1014 -19.65 1.38 15.06
C SER A 1014 -19.87 1.99 13.67
N PHE A 1015 -19.79 1.21 12.60
CA PHE A 1015 -19.92 1.74 11.24
C PHE A 1015 -21.33 2.26 10.92
N ASP A 1016 -22.37 1.64 11.49
CA ASP A 1016 -23.77 2.10 11.38
C ASP A 1016 -24.20 3.00 12.56
N GLY A 1017 -23.24 3.33 13.44
CA GLY A 1017 -23.48 4.09 14.65
C GLY A 1017 -23.52 5.60 14.45
N PRO A 1018 -23.96 6.35 15.48
CA PRO A 1018 -23.79 7.80 15.46
C PRO A 1018 -22.30 8.17 15.50
N ARG A 1019 -21.98 9.31 14.89
CA ARG A 1019 -20.67 9.96 15.00
C ARG A 1019 -20.48 10.43 16.45
N ALA A 1020 -19.29 10.25 17.02
CA ALA A 1020 -18.99 10.68 18.38
C ALA A 1020 -18.37 12.07 18.38
N GLN A 1021 -19.00 13.00 19.10
CA GLN A 1021 -18.48 14.34 19.30
C GLN A 1021 -17.63 14.37 20.57
N VAL A 1022 -16.47 15.00 20.49
CA VAL A 1022 -15.53 15.17 21.62
C VAL A 1022 -15.04 16.61 21.69
N THR A 1023 -14.87 17.12 22.90
CA THR A 1023 -14.13 18.37 23.12
C THR A 1023 -12.73 18.02 23.61
N LEU A 1024 -11.72 18.30 22.80
CA LEU A 1024 -10.33 18.01 23.11
C LEU A 1024 -9.70 19.23 23.80
N LEU A 1025 -8.98 18.98 24.89
CA LEU A 1025 -8.01 19.91 25.44
C LEU A 1025 -6.63 19.44 24.98
N LEU A 1026 -5.95 20.26 24.19
CA LEU A 1026 -4.71 19.87 23.54
C LEU A 1026 -3.69 21.01 23.44
N ASP A 1027 -2.43 20.66 23.24
CA ASP A 1027 -1.41 21.59 22.76
C ASP A 1027 -1.44 21.66 21.23
N ALA A 1028 -1.68 22.84 20.68
CA ALA A 1028 -1.90 23.03 19.24
C ALA A 1028 -0.62 22.88 18.39
N ARG A 1029 0.56 22.72 19.01
CA ARG A 1029 1.82 22.44 18.31
C ARG A 1029 1.99 20.97 17.91
N ALA A 1030 1.15 20.08 18.44
CA ALA A 1030 1.26 18.63 18.25
C ALA A 1030 -0.05 18.03 17.70
N SER A 1031 0.06 16.87 17.05
CA SER A 1031 -1.09 16.12 16.55
C SER A 1031 -1.77 15.34 17.67
N VAL A 1032 -3.07 15.05 17.54
CA VAL A 1032 -3.77 14.10 18.44
C VAL A 1032 -3.99 12.79 17.71
N HIS A 1033 -3.57 11.67 18.32
CA HIS A 1033 -3.69 10.35 17.72
C HIS A 1033 -4.93 9.59 18.20
N ALA A 1034 -5.45 8.70 17.35
CA ALA A 1034 -6.59 7.85 17.63
C ALA A 1034 -6.31 6.41 17.18
N THR A 1035 -6.34 5.47 18.12
CA THR A 1035 -5.99 4.06 17.89
C THR A 1035 -7.21 3.15 18.04
N THR A 1036 -7.45 2.32 17.02
CA THR A 1036 -8.50 1.28 17.01
C THR A 1036 -7.97 -0.11 16.65
N GLU A 1037 -6.73 -0.21 16.17
CA GLU A 1037 -6.05 -1.40 15.61
C GLU A 1037 -6.69 -2.04 14.37
N ILE A 1038 -8.01 -1.94 14.15
CA ILE A 1038 -8.66 -2.40 12.91
C ILE A 1038 -8.35 -1.54 11.68
N LEU A 1039 -7.86 -0.32 11.91
CA LEU A 1039 -7.45 0.66 10.91
C LEU A 1039 -6.16 1.33 11.40
N PRO A 1040 -5.34 1.93 10.50
CA PRO A 1040 -4.18 2.71 10.89
C PRO A 1040 -4.51 3.78 11.93
N VAL A 1041 -3.52 4.16 12.73
CA VAL A 1041 -3.66 5.25 13.72
C VAL A 1041 -4.07 6.52 12.99
N GLY A 1042 -5.27 7.01 13.29
CA GLY A 1042 -5.77 8.29 12.78
C GLY A 1042 -5.14 9.44 13.53
N GLU A 1043 -4.97 10.58 12.88
CA GLU A 1043 -4.41 11.78 13.51
C GLU A 1043 -5.12 13.04 13.02
N VAL A 1044 -5.16 14.05 13.88
CA VAL A 1044 -5.57 15.41 13.51
C VAL A 1044 -4.60 16.43 14.07
N PHE A 1045 -4.34 17.47 13.30
CA PHE A 1045 -3.49 18.60 13.67
C PHE A 1045 -4.29 19.88 13.49
N VAL A 1046 -4.33 20.75 14.50
CA VAL A 1046 -5.09 22.01 14.42
C VAL A 1046 -4.46 22.90 13.33
N PRO A 1047 -5.20 23.24 12.26
CA PRO A 1047 -4.64 24.05 11.18
C PRO A 1047 -4.12 25.41 11.66
N GLN A 1048 -2.98 25.85 11.11
CA GLN A 1048 -2.30 27.10 11.52
C GLN A 1048 -3.18 28.35 11.36
N GLU A 1049 -4.14 28.33 10.43
CA GLU A 1049 -5.11 29.40 10.23
C GLU A 1049 -5.98 29.67 11.47
N PHE A 1050 -6.14 28.70 12.38
CA PHE A 1050 -6.87 28.87 13.64
C PHE A 1050 -5.97 29.17 14.83
N THR A 1051 -4.64 29.01 14.70
CA THR A 1051 -3.68 29.14 15.80
C THR A 1051 -2.90 30.45 15.74
N ASP A 1052 -2.34 30.80 14.59
CA ASP A 1052 -1.33 31.86 14.49
C ASP A 1052 -1.88 33.25 14.83
N GLU A 1053 -3.02 33.62 14.25
CA GLU A 1053 -3.65 34.92 14.53
C GLU A 1053 -4.15 35.00 15.98
N ALA A 1054 -4.73 33.91 16.49
CA ALA A 1054 -5.25 33.85 17.84
C ALA A 1054 -4.12 33.98 18.88
N VAL A 1055 -3.05 33.21 18.74
CA VAL A 1055 -1.89 33.24 19.66
C VAL A 1055 -1.18 34.59 19.59
N ALA A 1056 -1.05 35.19 18.39
CA ALA A 1056 -0.47 36.53 18.23
C ALA A 1056 -1.33 37.63 18.90
N ALA A 1057 -2.65 37.49 18.89
CA ALA A 1057 -3.57 38.46 19.50
C ALA A 1057 -3.69 38.34 21.03
N MET A 1058 -3.17 37.28 21.65
CA MET A 1058 -3.32 37.05 23.09
C MET A 1058 -2.50 38.04 23.92
N ALA A 1059 -3.21 38.80 24.76
CA ALA A 1059 -2.61 39.60 25.82
C ALA A 1059 -2.59 38.83 27.14
N VAL A 1060 -1.41 38.60 27.71
CA VAL A 1060 -1.30 37.87 28.99
C VAL A 1060 -1.39 38.86 30.15
N ALA A 1061 -2.35 38.66 31.06
CA ALA A 1061 -2.59 39.56 32.18
C ALA A 1061 -2.34 38.88 33.53
N PHE A 1062 -1.62 39.55 34.42
CA PHE A 1062 -1.26 39.08 35.76
C PHE A 1062 -1.81 40.02 36.81
N ARG A 1063 -2.37 39.49 37.90
CA ARG A 1063 -2.80 40.34 39.00
C ARG A 1063 -1.60 40.84 39.78
N ALA A 1064 -1.61 42.13 40.06
CA ALA A 1064 -0.56 42.75 40.82
C ALA A 1064 -1.17 43.77 41.77
N GLY A 1065 -0.76 43.71 43.03
CA GLY A 1065 -1.26 44.61 44.07
C GLY A 1065 -1.34 43.99 45.46
N PRO A 1066 -1.43 44.81 46.52
CA PRO A 1066 -1.33 46.27 46.49
C PRO A 1066 0.11 46.75 46.20
N LEU A 1067 0.29 47.53 45.15
CA LEU A 1067 1.57 48.11 44.73
C LEU A 1067 1.58 49.60 45.02
N LEU A 1068 2.70 50.10 45.55
CA LEU A 1068 2.93 51.53 45.73
C LEU A 1068 3.58 52.09 44.46
N ALA A 1069 2.78 52.61 43.53
CA ALA A 1069 3.27 53.06 42.22
C ALA A 1069 3.00 54.56 41.97
N THR A 1070 3.96 55.24 41.34
CA THR A 1070 3.83 56.62 40.87
C THR A 1070 3.43 56.64 39.39
N VAL A 1071 2.87 57.76 38.95
CA VAL A 1071 2.50 57.99 37.55
C VAL A 1071 3.29 59.16 37.02
N GLU A 1072 3.97 58.97 35.89
CA GLU A 1072 4.51 60.07 35.11
C GLU A 1072 3.43 60.58 34.14
N PRO A 1073 3.04 61.87 34.24
CA PRO A 1073 2.07 62.44 33.32
C PRO A 1073 2.65 62.50 31.91
N GLY A 1074 1.91 61.97 30.93
CA GLY A 1074 2.32 62.04 29.53
C GLY A 1074 2.29 63.47 29.00
N THR A 1075 3.33 63.90 28.28
CA THR A 1075 3.40 65.27 27.69
C THR A 1075 2.41 65.47 26.53
N SER A 1076 1.89 64.39 25.94
CA SER A 1076 0.89 64.39 24.86
C SER A 1076 0.16 63.03 24.67
N GLY A 1077 0.23 62.14 25.67
CA GLY A 1077 -0.27 60.75 25.61
C GLY A 1077 -0.76 60.25 26.98
N PRO A 1078 -1.14 58.97 27.11
CA PRO A 1078 -1.60 58.41 28.38
C PRO A 1078 -0.51 58.46 29.46
N ASP A 1079 -0.96 58.65 30.69
CA ASP A 1079 -0.16 58.56 31.91
C ASP A 1079 0.61 57.23 31.98
N THR A 1080 1.90 57.26 32.33
CA THR A 1080 2.75 56.05 32.42
C THR A 1080 2.93 55.62 33.88
N VAL A 1081 2.65 54.35 34.18
CA VAL A 1081 2.80 53.78 35.53
C VAL A 1081 4.24 53.31 35.74
N LEU A 1082 4.91 53.84 36.76
CA LEU A 1082 6.25 53.42 37.14
C LEU A 1082 6.17 52.24 38.12
N ALA A 1083 6.42 51.04 37.61
CA ALA A 1083 6.41 49.80 38.38
C ALA A 1083 7.34 48.76 37.73
N PRO A 1084 7.99 47.88 38.53
CA PRO A 1084 8.82 46.82 37.98
C PRO A 1084 7.98 45.83 37.16
N HIS A 1085 8.51 45.41 36.01
CA HIS A 1085 7.97 44.35 35.17
C HIS A 1085 9.09 43.32 34.87
N PRO A 1086 8.75 42.08 34.49
CA PRO A 1086 9.75 41.07 34.11
C PRO A 1086 10.65 41.56 32.98
N ALA A 1087 11.97 41.45 33.15
CA ALA A 1087 12.96 41.86 32.15
C ALA A 1087 13.22 40.78 31.08
N SER A 1088 12.84 39.54 31.36
CA SER A 1088 13.07 38.37 30.49
C SER A 1088 12.02 38.19 29.39
N ALA A 1089 11.01 39.06 29.33
CA ALA A 1089 9.92 38.93 28.37
C ALA A 1089 9.84 40.15 27.44
N THR A 1090 9.83 39.87 26.14
CA THR A 1090 9.75 40.81 25.03
C THR A 1090 8.29 41.11 24.68
N GLY A 1091 7.96 42.39 24.46
CA GLY A 1091 6.59 42.86 24.21
C GLY A 1091 6.33 44.21 24.87
N SER A 1092 5.10 44.72 24.77
CA SER A 1092 4.70 45.98 25.41
C SER A 1092 3.96 45.74 26.71
N TRP A 1093 4.49 46.29 27.81
CA TRP A 1093 3.88 46.17 29.14
C TRP A 1093 2.93 47.33 29.44
N SER A 1094 1.73 47.00 29.93
CA SER A 1094 0.73 47.98 30.37
C SER A 1094 0.11 47.62 31.72
N TRP A 1095 -0.34 48.65 32.45
CA TRP A 1095 -1.06 48.55 33.71
C TRP A 1095 -2.54 48.77 33.46
N ALA A 1096 -3.37 47.80 33.80
CA ALA A 1096 -4.82 47.91 33.74
C ALA A 1096 -5.41 47.98 35.16
N GLU A 1097 -6.10 49.07 35.46
CA GLU A 1097 -6.75 49.28 36.77
C GLU A 1097 -8.25 49.42 36.59
N ARG A 1098 -9.03 48.88 37.52
CA ARG A 1098 -10.49 48.96 37.44
C ARG A 1098 -10.99 50.32 37.94
N GLU A 1099 -11.60 51.10 37.06
CA GLU A 1099 -12.27 52.36 37.37
C GLU A 1099 -13.77 52.24 37.07
N GLY A 1100 -14.55 51.85 38.09
CA GLY A 1100 -15.96 51.49 37.90
C GLY A 1100 -16.10 50.20 37.08
N ASP A 1101 -16.74 50.31 35.92
CA ASP A 1101 -16.90 49.20 34.95
C ASP A 1101 -15.85 49.22 33.83
N ALA A 1102 -14.99 50.25 33.78
CA ALA A 1102 -13.94 50.37 32.79
C ALA A 1102 -12.59 49.82 33.29
N TRP A 1103 -11.78 49.34 32.35
CA TRP A 1103 -10.39 48.92 32.56
C TRP A 1103 -9.43 49.80 31.75
N PRO A 1104 -9.24 51.08 32.12
CA PRO A 1104 -8.23 51.91 31.48
C PRO A 1104 -6.84 51.26 31.55
N ARG A 1105 -6.16 51.21 30.40
CA ARG A 1105 -4.78 50.74 30.27
C ARG A 1105 -3.81 51.92 30.21
N SER A 1106 -2.72 51.84 30.97
CA SER A 1106 -1.66 52.84 31.02
C SER A 1106 -0.32 52.16 30.71
N PRO A 1107 0.57 52.71 29.87
CA PRO A 1107 1.89 52.12 29.63
C PRO A 1107 2.67 51.94 30.93
N MET A 1108 3.53 50.91 31.01
CA MET A 1108 4.42 50.68 32.15
C MET A 1108 5.87 50.98 31.79
N ALA A 1109 6.60 51.52 32.76
CA ALA A 1109 8.05 51.66 32.69
C ALA A 1109 8.69 51.27 34.02
N ALA A 1110 9.86 50.64 33.96
CA ALA A 1110 10.64 50.35 35.16
C ALA A 1110 11.11 51.68 35.82
N PRO A 1111 10.90 51.87 37.13
CA PRO A 1111 11.36 53.08 37.82
C PRO A 1111 12.90 53.14 37.83
N ASP A 1112 13.48 54.29 37.50
CA ASP A 1112 14.92 54.55 37.68
C ASP A 1112 15.24 54.58 39.18
N PRO A 1113 16.08 53.66 39.72
CA PRO A 1113 16.44 53.64 41.13
C PRO A 1113 17.13 54.93 41.61
N ALA A 1114 17.74 55.69 40.70
CA ALA A 1114 18.43 56.95 40.99
C ALA A 1114 17.50 58.18 41.01
N VAL A 1115 16.30 58.07 40.41
CA VAL A 1115 15.37 59.18 40.22
C VAL A 1115 13.98 58.77 40.72
N TRP A 1116 13.78 58.81 42.04
CA TRP A 1116 12.40 58.78 42.55
C TRP A 1116 11.72 60.12 42.22
N PRO A 1117 10.55 60.15 41.56
CA PRO A 1117 9.92 61.40 41.15
C PRO A 1117 9.62 62.29 42.37
N GLN A 1118 10.43 63.33 42.57
CA GLN A 1118 10.20 64.27 43.68
C GLN A 1118 8.96 65.12 43.38
N GLY A 1119 7.89 64.92 44.15
CA GLY A 1119 6.64 65.69 44.07
C GLY A 1119 5.40 64.91 43.63
N VAL A 1120 5.54 63.66 43.17
CA VAL A 1120 4.41 62.79 42.82
C VAL A 1120 4.05 61.92 44.03
N ARG A 1121 2.82 62.04 44.56
CA ARG A 1121 2.38 61.20 45.69
C ARG A 1121 2.10 59.79 45.18
N PRO A 1122 2.83 58.76 45.65
CA PRO A 1122 2.54 57.39 45.26
C PRO A 1122 1.14 56.98 45.74
N ARG A 1123 0.42 56.22 44.92
CA ARG A 1123 -0.88 55.64 45.27
C ARG A 1123 -0.73 54.14 45.44
N ILE A 1124 -1.51 53.59 46.37
CA ILE A 1124 -1.70 52.14 46.41
C ILE A 1124 -2.62 51.79 45.24
N ARG A 1125 -2.13 50.94 44.34
CA ARG A 1125 -2.85 50.47 43.15
C ARG A 1125 -2.96 48.95 43.19
N SER A 1126 -4.10 48.45 42.76
CA SER A 1126 -4.35 47.02 42.57
C SER A 1126 -5.03 46.84 41.23
N GLY A 1127 -4.47 45.99 40.38
CA GLY A 1127 -4.90 45.85 39.00
C GLY A 1127 -4.21 44.67 38.34
N PHE A 1128 -4.00 44.80 37.03
CA PHE A 1128 -3.29 43.82 36.22
C PHE A 1128 -2.08 44.45 35.54
N VAL A 1129 -1.00 43.68 35.49
CA VAL A 1129 0.11 43.89 34.56
C VAL A 1129 -0.20 43.07 33.31
N VAL A 1130 -0.29 43.72 32.16
CA VAL A 1130 -0.66 43.11 30.87
C VAL A 1130 0.54 43.15 29.94
N LEU A 1131 0.88 42.01 29.36
CA LEU A 1131 1.86 41.88 28.28
C LEU A 1131 1.11 41.73 26.96
N ASP A 1132 1.22 42.75 26.11
CA ASP A 1132 0.72 42.71 24.73
C ASP A 1132 1.89 42.39 23.77
N ASP A 1133 1.59 41.77 22.62
CA ASP A 1133 2.55 41.45 21.54
C ASP A 1133 3.72 40.52 21.96
N ALA A 1134 3.43 39.56 22.85
CA ALA A 1134 4.42 38.62 23.36
C ALA A 1134 4.98 37.69 22.25
N ALA A 1135 4.13 37.26 21.32
CA ALA A 1135 4.49 36.36 20.24
C ALA A 1135 5.22 37.07 19.08
N GLY A 1136 4.77 38.28 18.68
CA GLY A 1136 5.40 39.05 17.61
C GLY A 1136 6.84 39.44 17.92
N ALA A 1137 7.11 39.89 19.15
CA ALA A 1137 8.45 40.29 19.58
C ALA A 1137 9.45 39.13 19.73
N SER A 1138 8.97 37.88 19.83
CA SER A 1138 9.83 36.68 19.86
C SER A 1138 10.33 36.27 18.48
N ARG A 1139 9.56 36.51 17.42
CA ARG A 1139 9.93 36.21 16.01
C ARG A 1139 10.98 37.19 15.46
N ASP A 1140 11.00 38.44 15.91
CA ASP A 1140 11.97 39.46 15.47
C ASP A 1140 13.36 39.35 16.13
N GLY A 1141 13.52 38.45 17.12
CA GLY A 1141 14.77 38.22 17.85
C GLY A 1141 15.80 37.32 17.15
N GLU A 1142 15.42 36.68 16.04
CA GLU A 1142 16.29 35.78 15.24
C GLU A 1142 16.89 36.45 13.98
N GLY A 1143 16.85 37.78 13.90
CA GLY A 1143 17.46 38.57 12.82
C GLY A 1143 18.96 38.80 12.94
#